data_AF-A0A7W6Q6C4-F1
#
_entry.id   AF-A0A7W6Q6C4-F1
#
_cell.length_a   1.000
_cell.length_b   1.000
_cell.length_c   1.000
_cell.angle_alpha   90.00
_cell.angle_beta   90.00
_cell.angle_gamma   90.00
#
_symmetry.space_group_name_H-M   'P 1'
#
loop_
_entity.id
_entity.type
_entity.pdbx_description
1 polymer ?
#
loop_
_entity_poly.entity_id
_entity_poly.type
_entity_poly.pdbx_seq_one_letter_code
_entity_poly.pdbx_strand_id
1 'polypeptide(L)'
;MRFLIDLQCAQGGTPTPGRYALGLLDALLPEAEAQGHEVHLLLNSAFDATLPDLQRRFPKLHAQRRIHIFHGLPRSGARQTNGDWRRAASNLMRDFAIAGIAPDAVFCPDVFEGANGPCALGPLVLSDCALVAVLHDLVPALMPEHYFDHDPAFQAFYHKRLSDLSSYRALIATSDQTRHDMLALTDIPAERIHVVAQDADPQFTPSDTLSLIDMETLRRRLELRRPYLLYAGSGAPEQNLTGLIRAYAALPPGLIESHDLVVAGPLTTDRSEDIRRLAQDLVLDPARIRVLDDIPKADLPGLYGLADVFVMPSLHAGFALPALEAIRCGTLALGAHTASLPDVIGPSDALFDPCDIPAMADLIERGLTDASFRDDMLARQQQHATRFSWKKTAQETLRILTENVSIQSPDLQWGAVQKRLDDLEHKAVAALRALALPQNGLRDTDRRDLSRALVKTRLSIENAHRPHRLPDTRLLWRLEGPFDSDYSLASVNRETALALGRQNIDVALFSAEGPGPFDPDPDFLRARPDLDALHTTGQNTPPESADILSRNMFPPRVSDMTAPLNLLHGYAWEETGLPLSYTRDMATHLQGLLVTAPHVKKLFEDAGIGLPVHVVGNGVDHLDVPAAALPDPLPQAGFTFLHVSSCFPRKGVDVLLAAFAKGFGAGDDVQLIIKTFANPHNDIANEVAALRDTHPDLPPVHIVEGAFTPGQMRSLYTAADALVAPSRAEGYCLPVAEAVLAGTPVLTTGWGGQKTFDGNPLVQFTKYSLVPAQSHLGAWDSVWAEPDCADLVAAMRALRDAPAPDAGTRAAAKQQLLEHHTWDKVAQRSVTAAQAIAAQRPAPPPRVGWITSYNTRCGIATYSAHLIEAFPDRVTVFASHTGDRPGPDGPDTRRCWYQGGQDPLTDLAAAIDAEDPHVLVIQFNYGFFNLAHLAALILKAKADGRQVVMMMHATNDRAVAPERYLSGILPALKLCDRLLVHAHHDLNRLRDLGLEENVALFPHGVPYVDTPAPPPMAADRAVVLGTYGFFLPPKGLDQLIEATAILRDQGANVALEMVNAEYPGPPSVEAIADARARITALGLTDHIRLETAFLPDGESFARLSRADALVFPYRQTAESASGAIRQALALDRPVIATPLRIFDDVEPLITRLPGTSAADIAQGLHPIIAALRDPAADPETADRLAATQARVTDWRASHAYGELGPRLWRQICTLHNRIETP
;
A
#
# COMPACT_ATOMS: atom_id res chain seq x y z
N MET A 1 13.78 -20.00 -26.34
CA MET A 1 13.23 -18.70 -26.78
C MET A 1 12.50 -18.08 -25.60
N ARG A 2 12.44 -16.75 -25.56
CA ARG A 2 11.74 -15.92 -24.57
C ARG A 2 10.50 -15.33 -25.22
N PHE A 3 9.33 -15.76 -24.79
CA PHE A 3 8.05 -15.25 -25.27
C PHE A 3 7.46 -14.30 -24.24
N LEU A 4 7.01 -13.13 -24.69
CA LEU A 4 6.30 -12.17 -23.84
C LEU A 4 4.83 -12.13 -24.22
N ILE A 5 3.94 -12.46 -23.29
CA ILE A 5 2.51 -12.45 -23.49
C ILE A 5 1.95 -11.17 -22.90
N ASP A 6 1.41 -10.30 -23.75
CA ASP A 6 0.75 -9.07 -23.35
C ASP A 6 -0.67 -9.35 -22.87
N LEU A 7 -0.86 -9.38 -21.56
CA LEU A 7 -2.07 -9.92 -20.93
C LEU A 7 -3.09 -8.84 -20.56
N GLN A 8 -3.02 -7.66 -21.19
CA GLN A 8 -3.93 -6.55 -20.91
C GLN A 8 -5.41 -6.91 -21.09
N CYS A 9 -5.74 -7.80 -22.01
CA CYS A 9 -7.12 -8.27 -22.23
C CYS A 9 -7.70 -9.06 -21.04
N ALA A 10 -6.85 -9.70 -20.23
CA ALA A 10 -7.29 -10.33 -18.99
C ALA A 10 -7.48 -9.31 -17.85
N GLN A 11 -6.93 -8.11 -17.98
CA GLN A 11 -7.05 -7.03 -17.00
C GLN A 11 -8.25 -6.11 -17.24
N GLY A 12 -8.64 -5.90 -18.50
CA GLY A 12 -9.70 -4.98 -18.90
C GLY A 12 -11.14 -5.47 -18.65
N GLY A 13 -11.31 -6.72 -18.23
CA GLY A 13 -12.63 -7.30 -17.93
C GLY A 13 -13.49 -7.63 -19.15
N THR A 14 -12.93 -7.65 -20.36
CA THR A 14 -13.64 -8.11 -21.55
C THR A 14 -13.92 -9.63 -21.41
N PRO A 15 -15.19 -10.08 -21.41
CA PRO A 15 -15.52 -11.45 -21.01
C PRO A 15 -14.87 -12.51 -21.92
N THR A 16 -14.87 -12.30 -23.23
CA THR A 16 -14.41 -13.33 -24.20
C THR A 16 -12.89 -13.31 -24.39
N PRO A 17 -12.23 -12.17 -24.73
CA PRO A 17 -10.77 -12.14 -24.91
C PRO A 17 -9.99 -12.45 -23.63
N GLY A 18 -10.45 -11.95 -22.47
CA GLY A 18 -9.82 -12.26 -21.19
C GLY A 18 -9.92 -13.75 -20.82
N ARG A 19 -11.07 -14.39 -21.06
CA ARG A 19 -11.24 -15.85 -20.84
C ARG A 19 -10.39 -16.66 -21.79
N TYR A 20 -10.32 -16.27 -23.07
CA TYR A 20 -9.44 -16.91 -24.05
C TYR A 20 -7.97 -16.85 -23.61
N ALA A 21 -7.50 -15.65 -23.26
CA ALA A 21 -6.11 -15.44 -22.88
C ALA A 21 -5.72 -16.29 -21.66
N LEU A 22 -6.57 -16.35 -20.63
CA LEU A 22 -6.31 -17.15 -19.43
C LEU A 22 -6.38 -18.66 -19.71
N GLY A 23 -7.39 -19.13 -20.44
CA GLY A 23 -7.53 -20.54 -20.80
C GLY A 23 -6.36 -21.04 -21.68
N LEU A 24 -5.96 -20.22 -22.66
CA LEU A 24 -4.77 -20.48 -23.46
C LEU A 24 -3.52 -20.52 -22.60
N LEU A 25 -3.32 -19.53 -21.72
CA LEU A 25 -2.10 -19.41 -20.92
C LEU A 25 -1.92 -20.62 -19.99
N ASP A 26 -2.99 -21.09 -19.35
CA ASP A 26 -2.95 -22.27 -18.47
C ASP A 26 -2.46 -23.53 -19.23
N ALA A 27 -2.80 -23.66 -20.52
CA ALA A 27 -2.33 -24.76 -21.37
C ALA A 27 -0.98 -24.49 -22.05
N LEU A 28 -0.67 -23.23 -22.36
CA LEU A 28 0.56 -22.83 -23.05
C LEU A 28 1.79 -22.92 -22.18
N LEU A 29 1.68 -22.55 -20.89
CA LEU A 29 2.80 -22.58 -19.95
C LEU A 29 3.47 -23.97 -19.84
N PRO A 30 2.74 -25.07 -19.57
CA PRO A 30 3.38 -26.39 -19.48
C PRO A 30 3.95 -26.87 -20.83
N GLU A 31 3.30 -26.56 -21.96
CA GLU A 31 3.80 -26.94 -23.30
C GLU A 31 5.08 -26.18 -23.67
N ALA A 32 5.15 -24.88 -23.34
CA ALA A 32 6.34 -24.05 -23.54
C ALA A 32 7.50 -24.50 -22.64
N GLU A 33 7.22 -24.80 -21.37
CA GLU A 33 8.23 -25.31 -20.42
C GLU A 33 8.79 -26.66 -20.87
N ALA A 34 7.94 -27.57 -21.37
CA ALA A 34 8.35 -28.87 -21.91
C ALA A 34 9.30 -28.74 -23.11
N GLN A 35 9.24 -27.64 -23.85
CA GLN A 35 10.10 -27.34 -25.00
C GLN A 35 11.29 -26.42 -24.65
N GLY A 36 11.50 -26.13 -23.36
CA GLY A 36 12.60 -25.28 -22.89
C GLY A 36 12.44 -23.80 -23.27
N HIS A 37 11.21 -23.34 -23.46
CA HIS A 37 10.90 -21.93 -23.71
C HIS A 37 10.59 -21.20 -22.40
N GLU A 38 10.99 -19.93 -22.33
CA GLU A 38 10.69 -19.05 -21.21
C GLU A 38 9.49 -18.18 -21.55
N VAL A 39 8.45 -18.23 -20.73
CA VAL A 39 7.26 -17.40 -20.89
C VAL A 39 7.27 -16.30 -19.85
N HIS A 40 7.05 -15.07 -20.32
CA HIS A 40 6.92 -13.87 -19.52
C HIS A 40 5.55 -13.26 -19.76
N LEU A 41 5.01 -12.58 -18.76
CA LEU A 41 3.75 -11.84 -18.84
C LEU A 41 4.06 -10.34 -18.79
N LEU A 42 3.39 -9.56 -19.63
CA LEU A 42 3.39 -8.11 -19.57
C LEU A 42 2.01 -7.63 -19.13
N LEU A 43 1.98 -6.85 -18.05
CA LEU A 43 0.78 -6.26 -17.47
C LEU A 43 0.86 -4.74 -17.49
N ASN A 44 -0.28 -4.08 -17.52
CA ASN A 44 -0.40 -2.62 -17.50
C ASN A 44 -0.88 -2.15 -16.12
N SER A 45 -0.14 -1.24 -15.49
CA SER A 45 -0.49 -0.68 -14.18
C SER A 45 -1.74 0.18 -14.17
N ALA A 46 -2.28 0.55 -15.33
CA ALA A 46 -3.52 1.31 -15.42
C ALA A 46 -4.76 0.45 -15.10
N PHE A 47 -4.60 -0.88 -14.97
CA PHE A 47 -5.61 -1.81 -14.46
C PHE A 47 -5.20 -2.34 -13.08
N ASP A 48 -5.05 -1.43 -12.12
CA ASP A 48 -4.59 -1.71 -10.75
C ASP A 48 -5.38 -2.84 -10.05
N ALA A 49 -6.71 -2.83 -10.16
CA ALA A 49 -7.59 -3.77 -9.46
C ALA A 49 -7.40 -5.25 -9.83
N THR A 50 -6.76 -5.58 -10.96
CA THR A 50 -6.60 -6.97 -11.44
C THR A 50 -5.15 -7.48 -11.37
N LEU A 51 -4.18 -6.58 -11.16
CA LEU A 51 -2.76 -6.97 -11.05
C LEU A 51 -2.53 -8.01 -9.94
N PRO A 52 -3.05 -7.81 -8.71
CA PRO A 52 -2.83 -8.75 -7.62
C PRO A 52 -3.40 -10.14 -7.91
N ASP A 53 -4.55 -10.23 -8.57
CA ASP A 53 -5.19 -11.49 -8.94
C ASP A 53 -4.35 -12.29 -9.95
N LEU A 54 -3.78 -11.61 -10.94
CA LEU A 54 -2.89 -12.26 -11.93
C LEU A 54 -1.57 -12.72 -11.30
N GLN A 55 -1.03 -11.95 -10.35
CA GLN A 55 0.15 -12.37 -9.57
C GLN A 55 -0.15 -13.61 -8.71
N ARG A 56 -1.33 -13.65 -8.07
CA ARG A 56 -1.81 -14.81 -7.30
C ARG A 56 -2.12 -16.03 -8.17
N ARG A 57 -2.62 -15.83 -9.40
CA ARG A 57 -2.89 -16.93 -10.36
C ARG A 57 -1.61 -17.58 -10.88
N PHE A 58 -0.56 -16.78 -11.11
CA PHE A 58 0.71 -17.26 -11.66
C PHE A 58 1.90 -17.09 -10.69
N PRO A 59 1.85 -17.70 -9.49
CA PRO A 59 2.83 -17.45 -8.43
C PRO A 59 4.24 -17.90 -8.83
N LYS A 60 4.38 -18.96 -9.63
CA LYS A 60 5.67 -19.43 -10.16
C LYS A 60 6.34 -18.38 -11.05
N LEU A 61 5.59 -17.77 -11.96
CA LEU A 61 6.12 -16.71 -12.85
C LEU A 61 6.44 -15.44 -12.06
N HIS A 62 5.59 -15.07 -11.10
CA HIS A 62 5.83 -13.94 -10.20
C HIS A 62 7.14 -14.11 -9.43
N ALA A 63 7.32 -15.25 -8.74
CA ALA A 63 8.53 -15.58 -7.98
C ALA A 63 9.80 -15.58 -8.86
N GLN A 64 9.67 -15.97 -10.14
CA GLN A 64 10.75 -15.93 -11.13
C GLN A 64 11.01 -14.54 -11.73
N ARG A 65 10.29 -13.49 -11.29
CA ARG A 65 10.33 -12.14 -11.87
C ARG A 65 10.02 -12.12 -13.37
N ARG A 66 9.10 -13.00 -13.80
CA ARG A 66 8.64 -13.12 -15.19
C ARG A 66 7.29 -12.46 -15.44
N ILE A 67 6.71 -11.80 -14.44
CA ILE A 67 5.58 -10.90 -14.60
C ILE A 67 6.11 -9.47 -14.56
N HIS A 68 6.00 -8.78 -15.69
CA HIS A 68 6.51 -7.42 -15.89
C HIS A 68 5.35 -6.43 -15.88
N ILE A 69 5.54 -5.27 -15.29
CA ILE A 69 4.51 -4.23 -15.22
C ILE A 69 5.04 -2.97 -15.91
N PHE A 70 4.42 -2.59 -17.02
CA PHE A 70 4.62 -1.25 -17.56
C PHE A 70 3.55 -0.31 -16.99
N HIS A 71 3.90 0.95 -16.84
CA HIS A 71 3.00 1.94 -16.28
C HIS A 71 2.35 2.75 -17.40
N GLY A 72 1.15 2.35 -17.83
CA GLY A 72 0.32 3.11 -18.77
C GLY A 72 -0.32 4.34 -18.12
N LEU A 73 -0.68 5.33 -18.93
CA LEU A 73 -1.41 6.50 -18.45
C LEU A 73 -2.90 6.13 -18.28
N PRO A 74 -3.52 6.46 -17.12
CA PRO A 74 -4.94 6.24 -16.92
C PRO A 74 -5.76 7.15 -17.86
N ARG A 75 -7.05 6.84 -18.04
CA ARG A 75 -7.98 7.65 -18.86
C ARG A 75 -7.50 7.87 -20.29
N SER A 76 -6.98 6.82 -20.93
CA SER A 76 -6.48 6.83 -22.32
C SER A 76 -7.47 6.28 -23.37
N GLY A 77 -8.73 6.05 -22.96
CA GLY A 77 -9.81 5.63 -23.87
C GLY A 77 -10.12 6.67 -24.96
N ALA A 78 -10.74 6.22 -26.05
CA ALA A 78 -10.99 7.03 -27.25
C ALA A 78 -11.86 8.27 -27.00
N ARG A 79 -12.77 8.22 -26.01
CA ARG A 79 -13.68 9.33 -25.66
C ARG A 79 -13.15 10.25 -24.54
N GLN A 80 -11.92 10.02 -24.07
CA GLN A 80 -11.35 10.78 -22.96
C GLN A 80 -10.62 12.03 -23.44
N THR A 81 -10.56 13.06 -22.59
CA THR A 81 -9.76 14.26 -22.85
C THR A 81 -8.27 13.91 -23.03
N ASN A 82 -7.66 14.38 -24.11
CA ASN A 82 -6.29 14.02 -24.52
C ASN A 82 -6.10 12.50 -24.70
N GLY A 83 -7.18 11.72 -24.88
CA GLY A 83 -7.17 10.26 -24.89
C GLY A 83 -6.23 9.66 -25.93
N ASP A 84 -6.25 10.20 -27.16
CA ASP A 84 -5.36 9.74 -28.25
C ASP A 84 -3.88 9.91 -27.93
N TRP A 85 -3.49 11.09 -27.42
CA TRP A 85 -2.11 11.33 -27.00
C TRP A 85 -1.73 10.45 -25.81
N ARG A 86 -2.61 10.33 -24.79
CA ARG A 86 -2.35 9.48 -23.61
C ARG A 86 -2.17 8.02 -23.99
N ARG A 87 -2.95 7.52 -24.96
CA ARG A 87 -2.82 6.16 -25.49
C ARG A 87 -1.54 5.97 -26.29
N ALA A 88 -1.19 6.91 -27.16
CA ALA A 88 0.07 6.87 -27.90
C ALA A 88 1.29 6.90 -26.95
N ALA A 89 1.26 7.73 -25.91
CA ALA A 89 2.29 7.76 -24.87
C ALA A 89 2.34 6.43 -24.09
N SER A 90 1.19 5.83 -23.77
CA SER A 90 1.13 4.52 -23.10
C SER A 90 1.66 3.39 -23.97
N ASN A 91 1.43 3.44 -25.29
CA ASN A 91 2.01 2.49 -26.25
C ASN A 91 3.54 2.57 -26.26
N LEU A 92 4.12 3.78 -26.13
CA LEU A 92 5.57 3.94 -26.01
C LEU A 92 6.11 3.42 -24.67
N MET A 93 5.36 3.54 -23.57
CA MET A 93 5.76 2.93 -22.28
C MET A 93 5.75 1.41 -22.35
N ARG A 94 4.73 0.83 -22.98
CA ARG A 94 4.67 -0.60 -23.29
C ARG A 94 5.84 -1.04 -24.15
N ASP A 95 6.13 -0.31 -25.23
CA ASP A 95 7.22 -0.64 -26.15
C ASP A 95 8.59 -0.49 -25.48
N PHE A 96 8.78 0.54 -24.65
CA PHE A 96 9.99 0.70 -23.82
C PHE A 96 10.18 -0.51 -22.89
N ALA A 97 9.11 -0.99 -22.24
CA ALA A 97 9.14 -2.20 -21.42
C ALA A 97 9.52 -3.44 -22.25
N ILE A 98 8.86 -3.65 -23.40
CA ILE A 98 9.14 -4.76 -24.32
C ILE A 98 10.61 -4.73 -24.76
N ALA A 99 11.11 -3.58 -25.22
CA ALA A 99 12.49 -3.40 -25.66
C ALA A 99 13.50 -3.66 -24.52
N GLY A 100 13.17 -3.23 -23.29
CA GLY A 100 14.00 -3.46 -22.11
C GLY A 100 14.03 -4.92 -21.63
N ILE A 101 12.91 -5.64 -21.75
CA ILE A 101 12.84 -7.09 -21.51
C ILE A 101 13.62 -7.85 -22.61
N ALA A 102 13.55 -7.33 -23.84
CA ALA A 102 14.11 -7.91 -25.05
C ALA A 102 13.67 -9.36 -25.29
N PRO A 103 12.36 -9.66 -25.40
CA PRO A 103 11.86 -10.99 -25.75
C PRO A 103 12.18 -11.34 -27.21
N ASP A 104 12.07 -12.61 -27.57
CA ASP A 104 12.26 -13.05 -28.96
C ASP A 104 10.98 -12.84 -29.80
N ALA A 105 9.80 -12.95 -29.18
CA ALA A 105 8.51 -12.59 -29.75
C ALA A 105 7.53 -12.10 -28.67
N VAL A 106 6.59 -11.26 -29.10
CA VAL A 106 5.49 -10.75 -28.28
C VAL A 106 4.18 -11.31 -28.81
N PHE A 107 3.40 -11.91 -27.93
CA PHE A 107 2.07 -12.45 -28.22
C PHE A 107 0.99 -11.57 -27.60
N CYS A 108 0.07 -11.06 -28.42
CA CYS A 108 -1.06 -10.24 -28.00
C CYS A 108 -2.36 -11.04 -28.18
N PRO A 109 -3.01 -11.53 -27.11
CA PRO A 109 -4.24 -12.30 -27.24
C PRO A 109 -5.46 -11.48 -27.69
N ASP A 110 -5.34 -10.15 -27.79
CA ASP A 110 -6.29 -9.26 -28.45
C ASP A 110 -5.59 -7.99 -28.99
N VAL A 111 -6.22 -7.32 -29.97
CA VAL A 111 -5.70 -6.10 -30.62
C VAL A 111 -6.72 -4.96 -30.74
N PHE A 112 -8.00 -5.19 -30.43
CA PHE A 112 -9.06 -4.19 -30.59
C PHE A 112 -9.53 -3.55 -29.28
N GLU A 113 -8.96 -3.95 -28.14
CA GLU A 113 -9.21 -3.30 -26.85
C GLU A 113 -8.64 -1.88 -26.70
N GLY A 114 -9.26 -1.10 -25.81
CA GLY A 114 -8.80 0.25 -25.43
C GLY A 114 -9.70 1.40 -25.84
N ALA A 115 -10.82 1.15 -26.53
CA ALA A 115 -11.79 2.21 -26.82
C ALA A 115 -12.38 2.83 -25.53
N ASN A 116 -12.71 1.99 -24.54
CA ASN A 116 -13.39 2.38 -23.31
C ASN A 116 -12.47 2.39 -22.07
N GLY A 117 -11.22 1.95 -22.21
CA GLY A 117 -10.32 1.71 -21.08
C GLY A 117 -8.86 1.98 -21.42
N PRO A 118 -7.95 1.89 -20.44
CA PRO A 118 -6.57 2.33 -20.59
C PRO A 118 -5.64 1.33 -21.28
N CYS A 119 -6.18 0.52 -22.20
CA CYS A 119 -5.42 -0.50 -22.92
C CYS A 119 -4.46 0.15 -23.92
N ALA A 120 -3.19 -0.22 -23.84
CA ALA A 120 -2.11 0.29 -24.68
C ALA A 120 -1.64 -0.83 -25.60
N LEU A 121 -2.25 -0.93 -26.78
CA LEU A 121 -1.83 -1.84 -27.84
C LEU A 121 -1.31 -1.02 -29.01
N GLY A 122 -0.47 -1.57 -29.87
CA GLY A 122 0.01 -0.90 -31.09
C GLY A 122 1.34 -1.42 -31.59
N PRO A 123 1.82 -0.87 -32.73
CA PRO A 123 3.10 -1.23 -33.32
C PRO A 123 4.27 -0.94 -32.36
N LEU A 124 5.35 -1.70 -32.51
CA LEU A 124 6.61 -1.47 -31.82
C LEU A 124 7.49 -0.56 -32.68
N VAL A 125 8.03 0.50 -32.08
CA VAL A 125 8.90 1.51 -32.74
C VAL A 125 10.27 1.63 -32.06
N LEU A 126 10.41 1.11 -30.83
CA LEU A 126 11.66 1.03 -30.08
C LEU A 126 12.32 -0.35 -30.18
N SER A 127 11.57 -1.35 -30.67
CA SER A 127 11.99 -2.75 -30.76
C SER A 127 11.56 -3.39 -32.07
N ASP A 128 12.42 -4.25 -32.62
CA ASP A 128 12.16 -5.05 -33.82
C ASP A 128 11.60 -6.46 -33.50
N CYS A 129 11.08 -6.66 -32.28
CA CYS A 129 10.52 -7.94 -31.86
C CYS A 129 9.35 -8.37 -32.75
N ALA A 130 9.27 -9.68 -33.03
CA ALA A 130 8.14 -10.23 -33.76
C ALA A 130 6.86 -10.10 -32.94
N LEU A 131 5.88 -9.39 -33.48
CA LEU A 131 4.57 -9.20 -32.86
C LEU A 131 3.55 -10.14 -33.50
N VAL A 132 2.95 -11.03 -32.70
CA VAL A 132 1.92 -11.97 -33.11
C VAL A 132 0.65 -11.68 -32.33
N ALA A 133 -0.51 -11.68 -32.98
CA ALA A 133 -1.78 -11.36 -32.33
C ALA A 133 -2.90 -12.32 -32.65
N VAL A 134 -3.90 -12.37 -31.77
CA VAL A 134 -5.18 -13.05 -32.00
C VAL A 134 -6.24 -12.04 -32.40
N LEU A 135 -7.05 -12.39 -33.39
CA LEU A 135 -8.27 -11.71 -33.77
C LEU A 135 -9.45 -12.62 -33.49
N HIS A 136 -10.39 -12.10 -32.70
CA HIS A 136 -11.62 -12.80 -32.37
C HIS A 136 -12.66 -12.63 -33.50
N ASP A 137 -12.90 -11.39 -33.93
CA ASP A 137 -13.79 -11.05 -35.04
C ASP A 137 -13.48 -9.66 -35.62
N LEU A 138 -14.22 -9.29 -36.68
CA LEU A 138 -14.19 -7.96 -37.30
C LEU A 138 -15.61 -7.36 -37.41
N VAL A 139 -16.51 -7.69 -36.47
CA VAL A 139 -17.94 -7.33 -36.54
C VAL A 139 -18.16 -5.83 -36.77
N PRO A 140 -17.46 -4.89 -36.10
CA PRO A 140 -17.68 -3.46 -36.36
C PRO A 140 -17.43 -3.04 -37.81
N ALA A 141 -16.48 -3.66 -38.51
CA ALA A 141 -16.23 -3.38 -39.93
C ALA A 141 -17.23 -4.05 -40.88
N LEU A 142 -17.84 -5.16 -40.46
CA LEU A 142 -18.87 -5.87 -41.23
C LEU A 142 -20.25 -5.20 -41.10
N MET A 143 -20.51 -4.53 -39.96
CA MET A 143 -21.79 -3.88 -39.64
C MET A 143 -21.60 -2.40 -39.26
N PRO A 144 -20.97 -1.58 -40.14
CA PRO A 144 -20.56 -0.20 -39.82
C PRO A 144 -21.72 0.69 -39.36
N GLU A 145 -22.94 0.47 -39.86
CA GLU A 145 -24.16 1.19 -39.50
C GLU A 145 -24.51 1.07 -38.02
N HIS A 146 -24.10 -0.02 -37.36
CA HIS A 146 -24.39 -0.28 -35.95
C HIS A 146 -23.31 0.25 -34.99
N TYR A 147 -22.07 0.44 -35.47
CA TYR A 147 -20.92 0.76 -34.60
C TYR A 147 -20.25 2.11 -34.92
N PHE A 148 -20.29 2.59 -36.16
CA PHE A 148 -19.53 3.77 -36.60
C PHE A 148 -20.39 5.01 -36.76
N ASP A 149 -21.60 4.89 -37.32
CA ASP A 149 -22.46 6.02 -37.71
C ASP A 149 -22.82 6.95 -36.54
N HIS A 150 -22.82 6.42 -35.32
CA HIS A 150 -23.15 7.17 -34.10
C HIS A 150 -21.94 7.39 -33.17
N ASP A 151 -20.75 6.91 -33.53
CA ASP A 151 -19.54 7.04 -32.72
C ASP A 151 -18.26 7.24 -33.57
N PRO A 152 -18.03 8.48 -34.06
CA PRO A 152 -16.84 8.79 -34.86
C PRO A 152 -15.52 8.56 -34.12
N ALA A 153 -15.50 8.69 -32.79
CA ALA A 153 -14.31 8.45 -31.98
C ALA A 153 -13.94 6.96 -31.95
N PHE A 154 -14.94 6.09 -31.77
CA PHE A 154 -14.74 4.64 -31.87
C PHE A 154 -14.35 4.23 -33.29
N GLN A 155 -14.99 4.80 -34.32
CA GLN A 155 -14.65 4.54 -35.72
C GLN A 155 -13.18 4.87 -36.02
N ALA A 156 -12.71 6.07 -35.63
CA ALA A 156 -11.32 6.48 -35.84
C ALA A 156 -10.34 5.57 -35.08
N PHE A 157 -10.68 5.19 -33.84
CA PHE A 157 -9.91 4.23 -33.06
C PHE A 157 -9.82 2.86 -33.75
N TYR A 158 -10.95 2.32 -34.20
CA TYR A 158 -11.03 0.99 -34.81
C TYR A 158 -10.29 0.93 -36.15
N HIS A 159 -10.46 1.92 -37.03
CA HIS A 159 -9.71 1.98 -38.29
C HIS A 159 -8.21 2.11 -38.07
N LYS A 160 -7.78 2.86 -37.06
CA LYS A 160 -6.37 2.91 -36.68
C LYS A 160 -5.87 1.51 -36.27
N ARG A 161 -6.62 0.77 -35.45
CA ARG A 161 -6.28 -0.62 -35.08
C ARG A 161 -6.17 -1.53 -36.28
N LEU A 162 -7.12 -1.44 -37.20
CA LEU A 162 -7.13 -2.24 -38.42
C LEU A 162 -5.88 -1.94 -39.28
N SER A 163 -5.49 -0.68 -39.40
CA SER A 163 -4.26 -0.27 -40.10
C SER A 163 -2.98 -0.78 -39.41
N ASP A 164 -2.96 -0.74 -38.08
CA ASP A 164 -1.83 -1.21 -37.27
C ASP A 164 -1.56 -2.72 -37.47
N LEU A 165 -2.57 -3.53 -37.88
CA LEU A 165 -2.40 -4.97 -38.11
C LEU A 165 -1.31 -5.32 -39.14
N SER A 166 -1.03 -4.41 -40.08
CA SER A 166 0.03 -4.57 -41.07
C SER A 166 1.43 -4.75 -40.44
N SER A 167 1.66 -4.23 -39.23
CA SER A 167 2.93 -4.39 -38.50
C SER A 167 3.09 -5.74 -37.80
N TYR A 168 2.06 -6.58 -37.71
CA TYR A 168 2.09 -7.83 -36.94
C TYR A 168 2.61 -9.01 -37.77
N ARG A 169 3.77 -9.56 -37.43
CA ARG A 169 4.45 -10.61 -38.21
C ARG A 169 3.56 -11.82 -38.56
N ALA A 170 2.64 -12.19 -37.67
CA ALA A 170 1.59 -13.19 -37.90
C ALA A 170 0.32 -12.83 -37.11
N LEU A 171 -0.83 -13.28 -37.60
CA LEU A 171 -2.14 -13.11 -37.00
C LEU A 171 -2.82 -14.47 -36.87
N ILE A 172 -3.52 -14.67 -35.76
CA ILE A 172 -4.27 -15.87 -35.44
C ILE A 172 -5.76 -15.52 -35.48
N ALA A 173 -6.48 -16.07 -36.44
CA ALA A 173 -7.93 -16.03 -36.50
C ALA A 173 -8.51 -17.18 -35.68
N THR A 174 -9.55 -16.90 -34.89
CA THR A 174 -10.12 -17.94 -34.02
C THR A 174 -11.02 -18.95 -34.76
N SER A 175 -11.38 -18.66 -36.01
CA SER A 175 -12.14 -19.55 -36.90
C SER A 175 -11.79 -19.29 -38.36
N ASP A 176 -12.24 -20.18 -39.25
CA ASP A 176 -12.14 -19.98 -40.70
C ASP A 176 -12.95 -18.76 -41.16
N GLN A 177 -14.10 -18.49 -40.53
CA GLN A 177 -14.87 -17.27 -40.80
C GLN A 177 -14.07 -16.00 -40.49
N THR A 178 -13.47 -15.90 -39.30
CA THR A 178 -12.65 -14.73 -38.94
C THR A 178 -11.49 -14.56 -39.93
N ARG A 179 -10.87 -15.66 -40.38
CA ARG A 179 -9.82 -15.61 -41.41
C ARG A 179 -10.35 -15.11 -42.75
N HIS A 180 -11.53 -15.56 -43.17
CA HIS A 180 -12.19 -15.09 -44.37
C HIS A 180 -12.45 -13.58 -44.31
N ASP A 181 -13.00 -13.10 -43.20
CA ASP A 181 -13.31 -11.68 -43.00
C ASP A 181 -12.04 -10.82 -43.03
N MET A 182 -10.94 -11.31 -42.43
CA MET A 182 -9.64 -10.63 -42.48
C MET A 182 -9.10 -10.50 -43.90
N LEU A 183 -9.19 -11.56 -44.71
CA LEU A 183 -8.74 -11.55 -46.11
C LEU A 183 -9.62 -10.64 -46.98
N ALA A 184 -10.89 -10.50 -46.64
CA ALA A 184 -11.83 -9.63 -47.37
C ALA A 184 -11.65 -8.14 -47.01
N LEU A 185 -11.31 -7.84 -45.75
CA LEU A 185 -11.28 -6.48 -45.21
C LEU A 185 -9.87 -5.87 -45.11
N THR A 186 -8.81 -6.65 -45.31
CA THR A 186 -7.42 -6.19 -45.13
C THR A 186 -6.50 -6.67 -46.26
N ASP A 187 -5.42 -5.93 -46.52
CA ASP A 187 -4.38 -6.30 -47.50
C ASP A 187 -3.31 -7.25 -46.90
N ILE A 188 -3.63 -7.94 -45.81
CA ILE A 188 -2.67 -8.79 -45.10
C ILE A 188 -2.49 -10.12 -45.87
N PRO A 189 -1.25 -10.54 -46.19
CA PRO A 189 -1.01 -11.78 -46.92
C PRO A 189 -1.58 -13.01 -46.21
N ALA A 190 -2.17 -13.92 -46.98
CA ALA A 190 -2.87 -15.09 -46.46
C ALA A 190 -1.97 -16.07 -45.68
N GLU A 191 -0.67 -16.09 -45.97
CA GLU A 191 0.35 -16.85 -45.27
C GLU A 191 0.68 -16.33 -43.87
N ARG A 192 0.28 -15.08 -43.54
CA ARG A 192 0.41 -14.50 -42.20
C ARG A 192 -0.83 -14.73 -41.33
N ILE A 193 -1.91 -15.28 -41.87
CA ILE A 193 -3.18 -15.48 -41.16
C ILE A 193 -3.40 -16.97 -40.93
N HIS A 194 -3.29 -17.39 -39.68
CA HIS A 194 -3.41 -18.78 -39.24
C HIS A 194 -4.74 -18.99 -38.51
N VAL A 195 -5.39 -20.14 -38.69
CA VAL A 195 -6.62 -20.48 -37.96
C VAL A 195 -6.25 -21.33 -36.75
N VAL A 196 -6.61 -20.86 -35.55
CA VAL A 196 -6.44 -21.61 -34.32
C VAL A 196 -7.72 -21.53 -33.50
N ALA A 197 -8.40 -22.66 -33.37
CA ALA A 197 -9.64 -22.76 -32.60
C ALA A 197 -9.43 -22.51 -31.11
N GLN A 198 -10.51 -22.13 -30.40
CA GLN A 198 -10.52 -22.00 -28.94
C GLN A 198 -11.16 -23.24 -28.28
N ASP A 199 -11.26 -23.24 -26.95
CA ASP A 199 -12.00 -24.26 -26.19
C ASP A 199 -12.77 -23.62 -25.03
N ALA A 200 -13.73 -24.35 -24.45
CA ALA A 200 -14.43 -23.93 -23.24
C ALA A 200 -13.50 -24.02 -22.01
N ASP A 201 -13.82 -23.26 -20.97
CA ASP A 201 -13.12 -23.36 -19.68
C ASP A 201 -13.39 -24.76 -19.05
N PRO A 202 -12.39 -25.40 -18.42
CA PRO A 202 -12.57 -26.71 -17.78
C PRO A 202 -13.73 -26.81 -16.78
N GLN A 203 -14.23 -25.70 -16.22
CA GLN A 203 -15.40 -25.71 -15.33
C GLN A 203 -16.73 -26.06 -16.03
N PHE A 204 -16.81 -25.93 -17.36
CA PHE A 204 -18.00 -26.32 -18.12
C PHE A 204 -17.99 -27.83 -18.32
N THR A 205 -18.53 -28.54 -17.32
CA THR A 205 -18.70 -29.99 -17.33
C THR A 205 -20.18 -30.36 -17.23
N PRO A 206 -20.55 -31.60 -17.59
CA PRO A 206 -21.92 -32.10 -17.45
C PRO A 206 -22.52 -31.94 -16.04
N SER A 207 -23.83 -31.69 -15.96
CA SER A 207 -24.55 -31.30 -14.72
C SER A 207 -24.69 -32.41 -13.67
N ASP A 208 -24.45 -33.66 -14.03
CA ASP A 208 -24.35 -34.82 -13.14
C ASP A 208 -23.14 -34.76 -12.18
N THR A 209 -22.27 -33.76 -12.35
CA THR A 209 -21.21 -33.40 -11.40
C THR A 209 -21.67 -32.48 -10.25
N LEU A 210 -22.85 -31.86 -10.36
CA LEU A 210 -23.45 -31.01 -9.32
C LEU A 210 -24.40 -31.82 -8.43
N SER A 211 -24.38 -31.57 -7.12
CA SER A 211 -25.34 -32.25 -6.24
C SER A 211 -26.78 -31.77 -6.51
N LEU A 212 -27.77 -32.64 -6.29
CA LEU A 212 -29.18 -32.28 -6.39
C LEU A 212 -29.54 -31.07 -5.51
N ILE A 213 -28.84 -30.91 -4.38
CA ILE A 213 -29.01 -29.78 -3.45
C ILE A 213 -28.48 -28.49 -4.07
N ASP A 214 -27.32 -28.52 -4.72
CA ASP A 214 -26.72 -27.35 -5.37
C ASP A 214 -27.57 -26.86 -6.54
N MET A 215 -28.11 -27.79 -7.34
CA MET A 215 -29.00 -27.46 -8.46
C MET A 215 -30.32 -26.81 -7.98
N GLU A 216 -30.94 -27.35 -6.92
CA GLU A 216 -32.16 -26.78 -6.35
C GLU A 216 -31.88 -25.41 -5.68
N THR A 217 -30.72 -25.26 -5.04
CA THR A 217 -30.27 -23.99 -4.45
C THR A 217 -30.05 -22.94 -5.53
N LEU A 218 -29.40 -23.30 -6.64
CA LEU A 218 -29.17 -22.43 -7.78
C LEU A 218 -30.50 -21.99 -8.42
N ARG A 219 -31.43 -22.94 -8.65
CA ARG A 219 -32.77 -22.63 -9.18
C ARG A 219 -33.52 -21.64 -8.31
N ARG A 220 -33.50 -21.82 -6.99
CA ARG A 220 -34.16 -20.89 -6.05
C ARG A 220 -33.51 -19.52 -6.06
N ARG A 221 -32.18 -19.45 -6.06
CA ARG A 221 -31.42 -18.19 -6.04
C ARG A 221 -31.61 -17.38 -7.31
N LEU A 222 -31.62 -18.03 -8.48
CA LEU A 222 -31.84 -17.37 -9.78
C LEU A 222 -33.33 -17.21 -10.14
N GLU A 223 -34.23 -17.72 -9.28
CA GLU A 223 -35.68 -17.79 -9.46
C GLU A 223 -36.11 -18.52 -10.75
N LEU A 224 -35.42 -19.60 -11.10
CA LEU A 224 -35.74 -20.46 -12.24
C LEU A 224 -36.90 -21.40 -11.86
N ARG A 225 -38.13 -20.98 -12.15
CA ARG A 225 -39.36 -21.67 -11.70
C ARG A 225 -39.88 -22.74 -12.66
N ARG A 226 -39.41 -22.74 -13.90
CA ARG A 226 -39.85 -23.65 -14.96
C ARG A 226 -38.63 -24.22 -15.72
N PRO A 227 -38.81 -25.33 -16.45
CA PRO A 227 -37.91 -25.70 -17.54
C PRO A 227 -37.71 -24.52 -18.50
N TYR A 228 -36.57 -24.47 -19.18
CA TYR A 228 -36.22 -23.29 -19.97
C TYR A 228 -35.29 -23.60 -21.14
N LEU A 229 -35.41 -22.77 -22.17
CA LEU A 229 -34.36 -22.61 -23.18
C LEU A 229 -33.44 -21.45 -22.80
N LEU A 230 -32.16 -21.59 -23.12
CA LEU A 230 -31.14 -20.63 -22.73
C LEU A 230 -30.56 -19.91 -23.95
N TYR A 231 -30.43 -18.59 -23.82
CA TYR A 231 -29.56 -17.76 -24.64
C TYR A 231 -28.51 -17.12 -23.74
N ALA A 232 -27.25 -17.13 -24.17
CA ALA A 232 -26.14 -16.50 -23.46
C ALA A 232 -25.41 -15.50 -24.38
N GLY A 233 -25.46 -14.21 -24.04
CA GLY A 233 -24.92 -13.14 -24.88
C GLY A 233 -25.22 -11.74 -24.37
N SER A 234 -24.63 -10.74 -25.02
CA SER A 234 -24.82 -9.32 -24.70
C SER A 234 -26.06 -8.69 -25.36
N GLY A 235 -26.74 -9.44 -26.24
CA GLY A 235 -27.86 -8.92 -27.02
C GLY A 235 -27.46 -7.88 -28.07
N ALA A 236 -26.18 -7.84 -28.46
CA ALA A 236 -25.70 -6.98 -29.52
C ALA A 236 -26.34 -7.32 -30.89
N PRO A 237 -26.45 -6.37 -31.84
CA PRO A 237 -27.23 -6.55 -33.08
C PRO A 237 -26.89 -7.81 -33.88
N GLU A 238 -25.60 -8.12 -34.00
CA GLU A 238 -25.04 -9.30 -34.66
C GLU A 238 -25.45 -10.62 -33.98
N GLN A 239 -25.85 -10.59 -32.71
CA GLN A 239 -26.28 -11.77 -31.95
C GLN A 239 -27.77 -12.09 -32.14
N ASN A 240 -28.52 -11.24 -32.86
CA ASN A 240 -29.90 -11.48 -33.31
C ASN A 240 -30.88 -11.96 -32.22
N LEU A 241 -30.77 -11.41 -31.02
CA LEU A 241 -31.68 -11.75 -29.91
C LEU A 241 -33.16 -11.43 -30.26
N THR A 242 -33.39 -10.36 -31.04
CA THR A 242 -34.72 -10.02 -31.57
C THR A 242 -35.31 -11.16 -32.41
N GLY A 243 -34.50 -11.82 -33.24
CA GLY A 243 -34.92 -12.98 -34.03
C GLY A 243 -35.33 -14.15 -33.13
N LEU A 244 -34.53 -14.46 -32.11
CA LEU A 244 -34.86 -15.53 -31.16
C LEU A 244 -36.16 -15.26 -30.38
N ILE A 245 -36.39 -14.02 -29.92
CA ILE A 245 -37.63 -13.67 -29.21
C ILE A 245 -38.85 -13.85 -30.12
N ARG A 246 -38.73 -13.50 -31.41
CA ARG A 246 -39.79 -13.75 -32.41
C ARG A 246 -40.02 -15.24 -32.65
N ALA A 247 -38.97 -16.05 -32.70
CA ALA A 247 -39.08 -17.50 -32.85
C ALA A 247 -39.73 -18.14 -31.61
N TYR A 248 -39.34 -17.70 -30.41
CA TYR A 248 -39.98 -18.11 -29.15
C TYR A 248 -41.48 -17.76 -29.13
N ALA A 249 -41.86 -16.57 -29.63
CA ALA A 249 -43.25 -16.16 -29.74
C ALA A 249 -44.06 -16.99 -30.76
N ALA A 250 -43.40 -17.63 -31.72
CA ALA A 250 -44.02 -18.47 -32.73
C ALA A 250 -44.21 -19.93 -32.28
N LEU A 251 -43.67 -20.33 -31.11
CA LEU A 251 -43.85 -21.67 -30.57
C LEU A 251 -45.32 -21.98 -30.21
N PRO A 252 -45.73 -23.25 -30.21
CA PRO A 252 -47.05 -23.65 -29.73
C PRO A 252 -47.34 -23.13 -28.30
N PRO A 253 -48.58 -22.67 -28.00
CA PRO A 253 -48.92 -22.10 -26.69
C PRO A 253 -48.56 -22.99 -25.49
N GLY A 254 -48.71 -24.32 -25.63
CA GLY A 254 -48.35 -25.27 -24.58
C GLY A 254 -46.84 -25.30 -24.25
N LEU A 255 -45.97 -24.99 -25.21
CA LEU A 255 -44.53 -24.87 -24.97
C LEU A 255 -44.19 -23.54 -24.29
N ILE A 256 -44.79 -22.43 -24.73
CA ILE A 256 -44.64 -21.12 -24.07
C ILE A 256 -45.16 -21.16 -22.62
N GLU A 257 -46.23 -21.91 -22.36
CA GLU A 257 -46.78 -22.08 -21.01
C GLU A 257 -45.87 -22.91 -20.08
N SER A 258 -45.12 -23.86 -20.63
CA SER A 258 -44.29 -24.82 -19.89
C SER A 258 -42.82 -24.44 -19.80
N HIS A 259 -42.28 -23.65 -20.74
CA HIS A 259 -40.88 -23.28 -20.80
C HIS A 259 -40.70 -21.75 -20.83
N ASP A 260 -39.82 -21.25 -19.97
CA ASP A 260 -39.41 -19.84 -20.00
C ASP A 260 -38.21 -19.66 -20.96
N LEU A 261 -38.05 -18.46 -21.55
CA LEU A 261 -36.84 -18.07 -22.26
C LEU A 261 -35.89 -17.35 -21.28
N VAL A 262 -34.77 -17.97 -20.95
CA VAL A 262 -33.74 -17.36 -20.10
C VAL A 262 -32.69 -16.68 -20.96
N VAL A 263 -32.50 -15.38 -20.74
CA VAL A 263 -31.53 -14.52 -21.44
C VAL A 263 -30.44 -14.14 -20.45
N ALA A 264 -29.26 -14.75 -20.60
CA ALA A 264 -28.13 -14.61 -19.69
C ALA A 264 -27.02 -13.77 -20.28
N GLY A 265 -26.58 -12.72 -19.58
CA GLY A 265 -25.43 -11.91 -19.98
C GLY A 265 -25.59 -10.42 -19.72
N PRO A 266 -24.52 -9.63 -19.90
CA PRO A 266 -24.48 -8.23 -19.50
C PRO A 266 -25.31 -7.36 -20.46
N LEU A 267 -26.62 -7.32 -20.24
CA LEU A 267 -27.56 -6.50 -20.99
C LEU A 267 -27.59 -5.08 -20.45
N THR A 268 -27.45 -4.10 -21.34
CA THR A 268 -27.70 -2.69 -20.97
C THR A 268 -29.18 -2.48 -20.61
N THR A 269 -29.47 -1.49 -19.76
CA THR A 269 -30.85 -1.15 -19.38
C THR A 269 -31.76 -0.93 -20.59
N ASP A 270 -31.26 -0.24 -21.62
CA ASP A 270 -32.00 0.02 -22.85
C ASP A 270 -32.36 -1.29 -23.58
N ARG A 271 -31.42 -2.25 -23.63
CA ARG A 271 -31.67 -3.56 -24.24
C ARG A 271 -32.69 -4.38 -23.45
N SER A 272 -32.61 -4.34 -22.12
CA SER A 272 -33.63 -4.98 -21.27
C SER A 272 -35.02 -4.36 -21.45
N GLU A 273 -35.11 -3.06 -21.75
CA GLU A 273 -36.37 -2.40 -22.11
C GLU A 273 -36.83 -2.75 -23.54
N ASP A 274 -35.91 -2.84 -24.51
CA ASP A 274 -36.22 -3.30 -25.87
C ASP A 274 -36.81 -4.71 -25.88
N ILE A 275 -36.25 -5.62 -25.09
CA ILE A 275 -36.78 -6.99 -24.91
C ILE A 275 -38.20 -6.95 -24.35
N ARG A 276 -38.46 -6.12 -23.32
CA ARG A 276 -39.80 -5.98 -22.72
C ARG A 276 -40.82 -5.40 -23.71
N ARG A 277 -40.45 -4.39 -24.48
CA ARG A 277 -41.30 -3.80 -25.53
C ARG A 277 -41.60 -4.82 -26.62
N LEU A 278 -40.60 -5.53 -27.10
CA LEU A 278 -40.77 -6.57 -28.12
C LEU A 278 -41.70 -7.69 -27.63
N ALA A 279 -41.56 -8.13 -26.37
CA ALA A 279 -42.45 -9.12 -25.78
C ALA A 279 -43.91 -8.64 -25.76
N GLN A 280 -44.15 -7.38 -25.39
CA GLN A 280 -45.48 -6.77 -25.41
C GLN A 280 -46.07 -6.70 -26.82
N ASP A 281 -45.27 -6.27 -27.80
CA ASP A 281 -45.69 -6.18 -29.21
C ASP A 281 -46.06 -7.55 -29.79
N LEU A 282 -45.38 -8.61 -29.33
CA LEU A 282 -45.64 -10.00 -29.70
C LEU A 282 -46.74 -10.66 -28.86
N VAL A 283 -47.39 -9.92 -27.96
CA VAL A 283 -48.45 -10.41 -27.05
C VAL A 283 -47.96 -11.58 -26.17
N LEU A 284 -46.67 -11.57 -25.82
CA LEU A 284 -46.09 -12.48 -24.84
C LEU A 284 -46.24 -11.92 -23.42
N ASP A 285 -46.51 -12.80 -22.46
CA ASP A 285 -46.39 -12.45 -21.04
C ASP A 285 -44.90 -12.15 -20.74
N PRO A 286 -44.53 -10.92 -20.35
CA PRO A 286 -43.13 -10.57 -20.08
C PRO A 286 -42.49 -11.42 -18.99
N ALA A 287 -43.29 -12.05 -18.10
CA ALA A 287 -42.78 -12.98 -17.10
C ALA A 287 -42.21 -14.29 -17.69
N ARG A 288 -42.42 -14.53 -19.00
CA ARG A 288 -41.88 -15.68 -19.76
C ARG A 288 -40.48 -15.47 -20.28
N ILE A 289 -40.00 -14.22 -20.30
CA ILE A 289 -38.63 -13.90 -20.68
C ILE A 289 -37.89 -13.47 -19.42
N ARG A 290 -36.99 -14.34 -18.94
CA ARG A 290 -36.21 -14.10 -17.74
C ARG A 290 -34.83 -13.56 -18.12
N VAL A 291 -34.61 -12.27 -17.86
CA VAL A 291 -33.29 -11.65 -18.03
C VAL A 291 -32.46 -11.87 -16.76
N LEU A 292 -31.27 -12.44 -16.93
CA LEU A 292 -30.25 -12.64 -15.90
C LEU A 292 -29.01 -11.83 -16.32
N ASP A 293 -28.92 -10.61 -15.80
CA ASP A 293 -27.90 -9.62 -16.16
C ASP A 293 -26.61 -9.72 -15.33
N ASP A 294 -26.67 -10.33 -14.15
CA ASP A 294 -25.52 -10.59 -13.27
C ASP A 294 -25.51 -12.03 -12.77
N ILE A 295 -24.67 -12.88 -13.38
CA ILE A 295 -24.52 -14.29 -13.03
C ILE A 295 -23.08 -14.53 -12.57
N PRO A 296 -22.87 -14.99 -11.32
CA PRO A 296 -21.54 -15.40 -10.87
C PRO A 296 -20.97 -16.49 -11.79
N LYS A 297 -19.69 -16.39 -12.15
CA LYS A 297 -19.04 -17.33 -13.08
C LYS A 297 -19.20 -18.80 -12.66
N ALA A 298 -19.12 -19.07 -11.35
CA ALA A 298 -19.27 -20.41 -10.78
C ALA A 298 -20.66 -21.03 -11.02
N ASP A 299 -21.67 -20.21 -11.32
CA ASP A 299 -23.04 -20.66 -11.57
C ASP A 299 -23.32 -20.96 -13.04
N LEU A 300 -22.48 -20.46 -13.96
CA LEU A 300 -22.68 -20.62 -15.39
C LEU A 300 -22.76 -22.09 -15.81
N PRO A 301 -21.89 -23.03 -15.34
CA PRO A 301 -22.03 -24.44 -15.68
C PRO A 301 -23.39 -25.02 -15.29
N GLY A 302 -23.89 -24.65 -14.10
CA GLY A 302 -25.22 -25.05 -13.63
C GLY A 302 -26.34 -24.45 -14.48
N LEU A 303 -26.22 -23.18 -14.87
CA LEU A 303 -27.20 -22.53 -15.75
C LEU A 303 -27.28 -23.19 -17.13
N TYR A 304 -26.13 -23.54 -17.73
CA TYR A 304 -26.12 -24.29 -18.99
C TYR A 304 -26.69 -25.68 -18.82
N GLY A 305 -26.20 -26.45 -17.84
CA GLY A 305 -26.54 -27.86 -17.65
C GLY A 305 -27.96 -28.12 -17.12
N LEU A 306 -28.68 -27.08 -16.69
CA LEU A 306 -30.10 -27.13 -16.31
C LEU A 306 -31.06 -26.71 -17.44
N ALA A 307 -30.55 -26.18 -18.55
CA ALA A 307 -31.37 -25.78 -19.70
C ALA A 307 -31.77 -27.01 -20.54
N ASP A 308 -32.97 -26.99 -21.13
CA ASP A 308 -33.43 -28.08 -22.00
C ASP A 308 -32.80 -28.01 -23.40
N VAL A 309 -32.60 -26.78 -23.89
CA VAL A 309 -31.88 -26.47 -25.14
C VAL A 309 -31.19 -25.11 -24.99
N PHE A 310 -30.03 -24.97 -25.64
CA PHE A 310 -29.33 -23.69 -25.82
C PHE A 310 -29.53 -23.20 -27.26
N VAL A 311 -29.80 -21.90 -27.45
CA VAL A 311 -30.05 -21.34 -28.78
C VAL A 311 -29.17 -20.13 -29.05
N MET A 312 -28.44 -20.15 -30.16
CA MET A 312 -27.55 -19.07 -30.59
C MET A 312 -27.86 -18.61 -32.04
N PRO A 313 -28.71 -17.58 -32.22
CA PRO A 313 -29.23 -17.16 -33.53
C PRO A 313 -28.32 -16.17 -34.28
N SER A 314 -27.04 -16.09 -33.94
CA SER A 314 -26.14 -15.00 -34.36
C SER A 314 -25.98 -14.89 -35.87
N LEU A 315 -26.06 -13.66 -36.39
CA LEU A 315 -25.72 -13.31 -37.77
C LEU A 315 -24.21 -13.36 -38.00
N HIS A 316 -23.44 -12.81 -37.04
CA HIS A 316 -21.98 -12.87 -37.03
C HIS A 316 -21.47 -13.34 -35.66
N ALA A 317 -20.42 -14.18 -35.68
CA ALA A 317 -19.75 -14.69 -34.49
C ALA A 317 -18.33 -15.15 -34.85
N GLY A 318 -17.34 -14.77 -34.04
CA GLY A 318 -15.94 -15.15 -34.24
C GLY A 318 -15.67 -16.65 -34.03
N PHE A 319 -15.94 -17.19 -32.83
CA PHE A 319 -15.82 -18.63 -32.53
C PHE A 319 -17.08 -19.23 -31.87
N ALA A 320 -18.05 -18.43 -31.42
CA ALA A 320 -19.27 -18.93 -30.76
C ALA A 320 -19.02 -19.78 -29.49
N LEU A 321 -18.16 -19.31 -28.58
CA LEU A 321 -17.81 -19.99 -27.32
C LEU A 321 -19.03 -20.44 -26.47
N PRO A 322 -20.12 -19.67 -26.33
CA PRO A 322 -21.32 -20.10 -25.60
C PRO A 322 -21.96 -21.41 -26.11
N ALA A 323 -21.92 -21.65 -27.42
CA ALA A 323 -22.43 -22.91 -27.98
C ALA A 323 -21.57 -24.11 -27.55
N LEU A 324 -20.25 -23.93 -27.54
CA LEU A 324 -19.33 -24.96 -27.07
C LEU A 324 -19.50 -25.21 -25.56
N GLU A 325 -19.70 -24.16 -24.75
CA GLU A 325 -19.98 -24.26 -23.32
C GLU A 325 -21.25 -25.09 -23.04
N ALA A 326 -22.34 -24.82 -23.77
CA ALA A 326 -23.57 -25.58 -23.66
C ALA A 326 -23.36 -27.07 -23.96
N ILE A 327 -22.66 -27.39 -25.07
CA ILE A 327 -22.35 -28.76 -25.47
C ILE A 327 -21.53 -29.48 -24.39
N ARG A 328 -20.53 -28.78 -23.80
CA ARG A 328 -19.68 -29.32 -22.73
C ARG A 328 -20.44 -29.58 -21.43
N CYS A 329 -21.46 -28.77 -21.13
CA CYS A 329 -22.37 -28.96 -20.01
C CYS A 329 -23.47 -30.02 -20.26
N GLY A 330 -23.49 -30.65 -21.43
CA GLY A 330 -24.49 -31.68 -21.76
C GLY A 330 -25.81 -31.13 -22.27
N THR A 331 -25.84 -29.90 -22.78
CA THR A 331 -27.04 -29.24 -23.31
C THR A 331 -26.98 -29.17 -24.82
N LEU A 332 -28.07 -29.57 -25.50
CA LEU A 332 -28.20 -29.46 -26.95
C LEU A 332 -28.09 -28.00 -27.39
N ALA A 333 -27.11 -27.70 -28.24
CA ALA A 333 -26.96 -26.36 -28.83
C ALA A 333 -27.61 -26.30 -30.23
N LEU A 334 -28.52 -25.36 -30.44
CA LEU A 334 -29.12 -25.04 -31.74
C LEU A 334 -28.59 -23.68 -32.19
N GLY A 335 -28.18 -23.53 -33.45
CA GLY A 335 -27.58 -22.27 -33.89
C GLY A 335 -27.82 -21.90 -35.33
N ALA A 336 -27.48 -20.67 -35.68
CA ALA A 336 -27.49 -20.21 -37.07
C ALA A 336 -26.48 -20.98 -37.94
N HIS A 337 -26.78 -21.19 -39.22
CA HIS A 337 -25.86 -21.77 -40.20
C HIS A 337 -24.82 -20.77 -40.75
N THR A 338 -24.79 -19.56 -40.19
CA THR A 338 -23.89 -18.46 -40.56
C THR A 338 -22.73 -18.34 -39.58
N ALA A 339 -21.70 -17.58 -39.97
CA ALA A 339 -20.51 -17.33 -39.17
C ALA A 339 -19.75 -18.60 -38.73
N SER A 340 -19.15 -18.64 -37.54
CA SER A 340 -18.39 -19.79 -37.03
C SER A 340 -19.25 -20.90 -36.39
N LEU A 341 -20.58 -20.73 -36.33
CA LEU A 341 -21.47 -21.67 -35.65
C LEU A 341 -21.48 -23.08 -36.27
N PRO A 342 -21.46 -23.26 -37.61
CA PRO A 342 -21.34 -24.58 -38.21
C PRO A 342 -20.07 -25.33 -37.77
N ASP A 343 -18.96 -24.61 -37.63
CA ASP A 343 -17.67 -25.18 -37.21
C ASP A 343 -17.69 -25.66 -35.76
N VAL A 344 -18.46 -25.01 -34.88
CA VAL A 344 -18.52 -25.35 -33.45
C VAL A 344 -19.63 -26.32 -33.11
N ILE A 345 -20.82 -26.15 -33.69
CA ILE A 345 -21.96 -27.03 -33.45
C ILE A 345 -21.74 -28.37 -34.15
N GLY A 346 -21.33 -28.38 -35.43
CA GLY A 346 -21.04 -29.59 -36.19
C GLY A 346 -22.23 -30.11 -37.02
N PRO A 347 -23.21 -30.85 -36.44
CA PRO A 347 -24.34 -31.39 -37.20
C PRO A 347 -25.20 -30.30 -37.87
N SER A 348 -25.35 -30.38 -39.19
CA SER A 348 -26.18 -29.44 -39.96
C SER A 348 -27.66 -29.47 -39.57
N ASP A 349 -28.14 -30.61 -39.05
CA ASP A 349 -29.52 -30.79 -38.61
C ASP A 349 -29.85 -29.98 -37.32
N ALA A 350 -28.82 -29.47 -36.63
CA ALA A 350 -28.94 -28.58 -35.48
C ALA A 350 -28.75 -27.10 -35.86
N LEU A 351 -28.74 -26.78 -37.16
CA LEU A 351 -28.54 -25.43 -37.68
C LEU A 351 -29.79 -24.89 -38.39
N PHE A 352 -30.02 -23.57 -38.30
CA PHE A 352 -31.15 -22.87 -38.96
C PHE A 352 -30.69 -21.59 -39.69
N ASP A 353 -31.55 -21.03 -40.55
CA ASP A 353 -31.36 -19.68 -41.09
C ASP A 353 -31.75 -18.62 -40.04
N PRO A 354 -30.82 -17.76 -39.59
CA PRO A 354 -31.12 -16.76 -38.55
C PRO A 354 -32.16 -15.71 -38.99
N CYS A 355 -32.41 -15.58 -40.29
CA CYS A 355 -33.43 -14.69 -40.85
C CYS A 355 -34.79 -15.38 -41.06
N ASP A 356 -34.86 -16.71 -40.96
CA ASP A 356 -36.09 -17.50 -41.11
C ASP A 356 -36.66 -17.86 -39.73
N ILE A 357 -37.52 -16.98 -39.21
CA ILE A 357 -38.15 -17.14 -37.89
C ILE A 357 -38.95 -18.45 -37.78
N PRO A 358 -39.78 -18.86 -38.76
CA PRO A 358 -40.41 -20.19 -38.76
C PRO A 358 -39.43 -21.35 -38.64
N ALA A 359 -38.36 -21.38 -39.44
CA ALA A 359 -37.39 -22.47 -39.38
C ALA A 359 -36.66 -22.55 -38.02
N MET A 360 -36.38 -21.39 -37.42
CA MET A 360 -35.82 -21.30 -36.07
C MET A 360 -36.80 -21.85 -35.01
N ALA A 361 -38.07 -21.47 -35.08
CA ALA A 361 -39.11 -21.93 -34.15
C ALA A 361 -39.34 -23.45 -34.26
N ASP A 362 -39.43 -23.98 -35.48
CA ASP A 362 -39.63 -25.41 -35.74
C ASP A 362 -38.48 -26.25 -35.15
N LEU A 363 -37.23 -25.77 -35.28
CA LEU A 363 -36.07 -26.48 -34.74
C LEU A 363 -36.00 -26.39 -33.20
N ILE A 364 -36.39 -25.25 -32.61
CA ILE A 364 -36.53 -25.11 -31.15
C ILE A 364 -37.62 -26.06 -30.63
N GLU A 365 -38.80 -26.08 -31.26
CA GLU A 365 -39.89 -27.00 -30.91
C GLU A 365 -39.44 -28.45 -30.96
N ARG A 366 -38.75 -28.84 -32.04
CA ARG A 366 -38.21 -30.20 -32.19
C ARG A 366 -37.20 -30.51 -31.09
N GLY A 367 -36.29 -29.60 -30.77
CA GLY A 367 -35.32 -29.78 -29.69
C GLY A 367 -35.96 -29.94 -28.30
N LEU A 368 -37.10 -29.30 -28.06
CA LEU A 368 -37.85 -29.39 -26.79
C LEU A 368 -38.70 -30.66 -26.69
N THR A 369 -39.30 -31.10 -27.79
CA THR A 369 -40.33 -32.16 -27.81
C THR A 369 -39.85 -33.54 -28.26
N ASP A 370 -38.81 -33.63 -29.10
CA ASP A 370 -38.29 -34.89 -29.65
C ASP A 370 -37.01 -35.30 -28.91
N ALA A 371 -37.20 -36.14 -27.88
CA ALA A 371 -36.09 -36.64 -27.07
C ALA A 371 -35.08 -37.46 -27.90
N SER A 372 -35.53 -38.21 -28.91
CA SER A 372 -34.63 -39.00 -29.75
C SER A 372 -33.75 -38.10 -30.62
N PHE A 373 -34.32 -37.02 -31.16
CA PHE A 373 -33.56 -36.02 -31.89
C PHE A 373 -32.56 -35.31 -30.98
N ARG A 374 -32.98 -34.89 -29.79
CA ARG A 374 -32.12 -34.19 -28.82
C ARG A 374 -30.94 -35.04 -28.39
N ASP A 375 -31.17 -36.30 -28.03
CA ASP A 375 -30.11 -37.21 -27.58
C ASP A 375 -29.12 -37.55 -28.72
N ASP A 376 -29.61 -37.81 -29.93
CA ASP A 376 -28.75 -38.08 -31.11
C ASP A 376 -27.90 -36.86 -31.50
N MET A 377 -28.53 -35.67 -31.56
CA MET A 377 -27.80 -34.43 -31.89
C MET A 377 -26.77 -34.10 -30.83
N LEU A 378 -27.11 -34.17 -29.54
CA LEU A 378 -26.18 -33.90 -28.46
C LEU A 378 -24.98 -34.87 -28.49
N ALA A 379 -25.21 -36.17 -28.71
CA ALA A 379 -24.13 -37.14 -28.82
C ALA A 379 -23.17 -36.82 -29.99
N ARG A 380 -23.72 -36.44 -31.16
CA ARG A 380 -22.93 -36.00 -32.31
C ARG A 380 -22.18 -34.69 -32.04
N GLN A 381 -22.79 -33.74 -31.34
CA GLN A 381 -22.15 -32.48 -30.93
C GLN A 381 -21.00 -32.72 -29.94
N GLN A 382 -21.21 -33.56 -28.93
CA GLN A 382 -20.17 -33.92 -27.95
C GLN A 382 -18.99 -34.62 -28.63
N GLN A 383 -19.24 -35.53 -29.57
CA GLN A 383 -18.19 -36.16 -30.37
C GLN A 383 -17.40 -35.12 -31.17
N HIS A 384 -18.08 -34.19 -31.83
CA HIS A 384 -17.45 -33.10 -32.60
C HIS A 384 -16.62 -32.17 -31.71
N ALA A 385 -17.14 -31.79 -30.54
CA ALA A 385 -16.48 -30.91 -29.57
C ALA A 385 -15.14 -31.45 -29.05
N THR A 386 -14.87 -32.75 -29.13
CA THR A 386 -13.55 -33.34 -28.78
C THR A 386 -12.39 -32.84 -29.65
N ARG A 387 -12.68 -32.21 -30.79
CA ARG A 387 -11.69 -31.61 -31.66
C ARG A 387 -11.07 -30.36 -31.03
N PHE A 388 -11.83 -29.64 -30.22
CA PHE A 388 -11.37 -28.47 -29.47
C PHE A 388 -10.69 -28.89 -28.18
N SER A 389 -9.50 -28.35 -27.94
CA SER A 389 -8.85 -28.41 -26.63
C SER A 389 -7.85 -27.29 -26.46
N TRP A 390 -7.79 -26.69 -25.28
CA TRP A 390 -6.77 -25.67 -24.96
C TRP A 390 -5.35 -26.16 -25.21
N LYS A 391 -5.08 -27.46 -25.01
CA LYS A 391 -3.79 -28.07 -25.33
C LYS A 391 -3.44 -27.95 -26.82
N LYS A 392 -4.38 -28.26 -27.72
CA LYS A 392 -4.14 -28.12 -29.18
C LYS A 392 -3.96 -26.65 -29.57
N THR A 393 -4.78 -25.75 -29.01
CA THR A 393 -4.66 -24.29 -29.20
C THR A 393 -3.28 -23.80 -28.78
N ALA A 394 -2.80 -24.23 -27.61
CA ALA A 394 -1.48 -23.90 -27.08
C ALA A 394 -0.34 -24.41 -27.99
N GLN A 395 -0.39 -25.66 -28.41
CA GLN A 395 0.62 -26.27 -29.29
C GLN A 395 0.73 -25.54 -30.63
N GLU A 396 -0.42 -25.22 -31.24
CA GLU A 396 -0.46 -24.53 -32.52
C GLU A 396 -0.03 -23.06 -32.39
N THR A 397 -0.46 -22.38 -31.33
CA THR A 397 0.00 -21.02 -31.01
C THR A 397 1.51 -20.99 -30.82
N LEU A 398 2.07 -21.95 -30.09
CA LEU A 398 3.50 -22.06 -29.85
C LEU A 398 4.28 -22.34 -31.15
N ARG A 399 3.74 -23.18 -32.04
CA ARG A 399 4.29 -23.42 -33.38
C ARG A 399 4.36 -22.11 -34.18
N ILE A 400 3.29 -21.33 -34.19
CA ILE A 400 3.24 -20.03 -34.89
C ILE A 400 4.25 -19.03 -34.30
N LEU A 401 4.36 -18.96 -32.96
CA LEU A 401 5.32 -18.09 -32.29
C LEU A 401 6.77 -18.46 -32.62
N THR A 402 7.09 -19.76 -32.62
CA THR A 402 8.45 -20.25 -32.90
C THR A 402 8.86 -20.06 -34.37
N GLU A 403 7.93 -20.19 -35.32
CA GLU A 403 8.18 -19.99 -36.76
C GLU A 403 8.38 -18.51 -37.14
N ASN A 404 7.85 -17.59 -36.35
CA ASN A 404 7.81 -16.16 -36.67
C ASN A 404 8.76 -15.30 -35.81
N VAL A 405 9.67 -15.93 -35.06
CA VAL A 405 10.56 -15.29 -34.09
C VAL A 405 11.76 -14.58 -34.74
N SER A 406 12.27 -13.54 -34.08
CA SER A 406 13.62 -13.01 -34.33
C SER A 406 14.45 -13.16 -33.06
N ILE A 407 15.36 -14.14 -33.02
CA ILE A 407 16.13 -14.49 -31.81
C ILE A 407 16.93 -13.27 -31.33
N GLN A 408 16.63 -12.81 -30.12
CA GLN A 408 17.35 -11.75 -29.43
C GLN A 408 18.38 -12.38 -28.48
N SER A 409 19.64 -11.95 -28.56
CA SER A 409 20.71 -12.35 -27.64
C SER A 409 21.25 -11.13 -26.89
N PRO A 410 20.46 -10.51 -26.00
CA PRO A 410 20.91 -9.36 -25.24
C PRO A 410 22.01 -9.75 -24.25
N ASP A 411 22.96 -8.84 -24.04
CA ASP A 411 23.89 -8.95 -22.92
C ASP A 411 23.12 -8.70 -21.61
N LEU A 412 23.12 -9.71 -20.74
CA LEU A 412 22.42 -9.69 -19.46
C LEU A 412 23.32 -9.26 -18.29
N GLN A 413 24.59 -8.92 -18.56
CA GLN A 413 25.45 -8.29 -17.55
C GLN A 413 24.83 -6.96 -17.11
N TRP A 414 24.81 -6.71 -15.80
CA TRP A 414 24.07 -5.57 -15.22
C TRP A 414 24.43 -4.22 -15.85
N GLY A 415 25.72 -3.94 -16.03
CA GLY A 415 26.17 -2.71 -16.70
C GLY A 415 25.69 -2.58 -18.15
N ALA A 416 25.60 -3.69 -18.90
CA ALA A 416 25.07 -3.68 -20.26
C ALA A 416 23.55 -3.46 -20.28
N VAL A 417 22.83 -4.03 -19.29
CA VAL A 417 21.39 -3.78 -19.10
C VAL A 417 21.13 -2.31 -18.79
N GLN A 418 21.87 -1.70 -17.86
CA GLN A 418 21.75 -0.29 -17.52
C GLN A 418 21.97 0.61 -18.74
N LYS A 419 23.08 0.40 -19.46
CA LYS A 419 23.38 1.14 -20.70
C LYS A 419 22.25 1.02 -21.74
N ARG A 420 21.72 -0.19 -21.95
CA ARG A 420 20.61 -0.42 -22.87
C ARG A 420 19.36 0.36 -22.44
N LEU A 421 19.04 0.37 -21.15
CA LEU A 421 17.88 1.12 -20.63
C LEU A 421 18.06 2.62 -20.81
N ASP A 422 19.28 3.15 -20.60
CA ASP A 422 19.60 4.55 -20.87
C ASP A 422 19.38 4.88 -22.36
N ASP A 423 19.93 4.07 -23.27
CA ASP A 423 19.75 4.26 -24.72
C ASP A 423 18.27 4.20 -25.12
N LEU A 424 17.50 3.27 -24.55
CA LEU A 424 16.06 3.14 -24.78
C LEU A 424 15.28 4.33 -24.23
N GLU A 425 15.67 4.86 -23.08
CA GLU A 425 15.02 6.01 -22.45
C GLU A 425 15.20 7.26 -23.33
N HIS A 426 16.41 7.48 -23.85
CA HIS A 426 16.67 8.56 -24.81
C HIS A 426 15.80 8.42 -26.07
N LYS A 427 15.67 7.20 -26.63
CA LYS A 427 14.82 6.93 -27.79
C LYS A 427 13.34 7.14 -27.46
N ALA A 428 12.87 6.66 -26.31
CA ALA A 428 11.49 6.83 -25.87
C ALA A 428 11.14 8.31 -25.67
N VAL A 429 12.02 9.09 -25.06
CA VAL A 429 11.85 10.55 -24.90
C VAL A 429 11.81 11.25 -26.27
N ALA A 430 12.65 10.85 -27.22
CA ALA A 430 12.60 11.38 -28.59
C ALA A 430 11.27 11.05 -29.29
N ALA A 431 10.80 9.80 -29.18
CA ALA A 431 9.51 9.37 -29.73
C ALA A 431 8.32 10.10 -29.08
N LEU A 432 8.35 10.31 -27.75
CA LEU A 432 7.33 11.06 -27.01
C LEU A 432 7.25 12.52 -27.50
N ARG A 433 8.40 13.15 -27.79
CA ARG A 433 8.46 14.52 -28.34
C ARG A 433 7.91 14.62 -29.75
N ALA A 434 7.93 13.52 -30.52
CA ALA A 434 7.41 13.46 -31.88
C ALA A 434 5.90 13.22 -31.94
N LEU A 435 5.25 12.87 -30.82
CA LEU A 435 3.80 12.68 -30.78
C LEU A 435 3.05 13.98 -31.09
N ALA A 436 1.98 13.87 -31.87
CA ALA A 436 1.07 14.98 -32.14
C ALA A 436 0.47 15.49 -30.81
N LEU A 437 0.65 16.77 -30.52
CA LEU A 437 0.13 17.38 -29.30
C LEU A 437 -1.40 17.55 -29.39
N PRO A 438 -2.13 17.42 -28.26
CA PRO A 438 -3.54 17.78 -28.21
C PRO A 438 -3.75 19.25 -28.59
N GLN A 439 -4.93 19.59 -29.12
CA GLN A 439 -5.26 20.98 -29.53
C GLN A 439 -5.06 22.01 -28.40
N ASN A 440 -5.35 21.63 -27.15
CA ASN A 440 -5.18 22.50 -25.97
C ASN A 440 -3.85 22.29 -25.24
N GLY A 441 -2.90 21.57 -25.85
CA GLY A 441 -1.63 21.19 -25.22
C GLY A 441 -1.76 20.15 -24.11
N LEU A 442 -0.63 19.87 -23.46
CA LEU A 442 -0.55 18.94 -22.32
C LEU A 442 -0.81 19.68 -21.01
N ARG A 443 -1.62 19.08 -20.13
CA ARG A 443 -1.82 19.56 -18.77
C ARG A 443 -0.63 19.16 -17.89
N ASP A 444 -0.45 19.83 -16.77
CA ASP A 444 0.59 19.44 -15.80
C ASP A 444 0.35 18.03 -15.23
N THR A 445 -0.91 17.60 -15.12
CA THR A 445 -1.25 16.21 -14.79
C THR A 445 -0.76 15.23 -15.85
N ASP A 446 -0.89 15.55 -17.15
CA ASP A 446 -0.39 14.70 -18.23
C ASP A 446 1.14 14.55 -18.16
N ARG A 447 1.86 15.64 -17.85
CA ARG A 447 3.33 15.62 -17.69
C ARG A 447 3.78 14.83 -16.46
N ARG A 448 3.09 14.99 -15.33
CA ARG A 448 3.38 14.24 -14.09
C ARG A 448 3.10 12.75 -14.26
N ASP A 449 1.96 12.39 -14.85
CA ASP A 449 1.60 11.00 -15.12
C ASP A 449 2.63 10.33 -16.04
N LEU A 450 3.02 11.00 -17.12
CA LEU A 450 4.04 10.51 -18.06
C LEU A 450 5.42 10.32 -17.39
N SER A 451 5.88 11.30 -16.62
CA SER A 451 7.19 11.21 -15.95
C SER A 451 7.21 10.04 -14.96
N ARG A 452 6.12 9.88 -14.18
CA ARG A 452 5.96 8.76 -13.25
C ARG A 452 5.89 7.43 -13.99
N ALA A 453 5.16 7.37 -15.10
CA ALA A 453 5.03 6.18 -15.93
C ALA A 453 6.38 5.70 -16.47
N LEU A 454 7.21 6.60 -17.02
CA LEU A 454 8.53 6.26 -17.53
C LEU A 454 9.45 5.73 -16.43
N VAL A 455 9.59 6.47 -15.31
CA VAL A 455 10.47 6.08 -14.20
C VAL A 455 10.04 4.74 -13.60
N LYS A 456 8.74 4.55 -13.32
CA LYS A 456 8.26 3.29 -12.74
C LYS A 456 8.39 2.11 -13.72
N THR A 457 8.18 2.33 -15.02
CA THR A 457 8.39 1.29 -16.03
C THR A 457 9.86 0.88 -16.07
N ARG A 458 10.80 1.85 -16.07
CA ARG A 458 12.23 1.57 -15.99
C ARG A 458 12.58 0.73 -14.77
N LEU A 459 12.15 1.17 -13.58
CA LEU A 459 12.40 0.44 -12.32
C LEU A 459 11.82 -0.99 -12.35
N SER A 460 10.65 -1.19 -12.97
CA SER A 460 10.08 -2.54 -13.13
C SER A 460 10.99 -3.44 -13.98
N ILE A 461 11.56 -2.91 -15.07
CA ILE A 461 12.48 -3.67 -15.92
C ILE A 461 13.83 -3.91 -15.24
N GLU A 462 14.37 -2.93 -14.53
CA GLU A 462 15.58 -3.11 -13.72
C GLU A 462 15.40 -4.23 -12.70
N ASN A 463 14.29 -4.22 -11.95
CA ASN A 463 13.98 -5.26 -10.98
C ASN A 463 13.86 -6.65 -11.61
N ALA A 464 13.36 -6.75 -12.84
CA ALA A 464 13.28 -8.02 -13.56
C ALA A 464 14.67 -8.58 -13.95
N HIS A 465 15.65 -7.72 -14.22
CA HIS A 465 17.02 -8.12 -14.56
C HIS A 465 17.97 -8.24 -13.36
N ARG A 466 17.56 -7.81 -12.16
CA ARG A 466 18.38 -7.96 -10.96
C ARG A 466 18.71 -9.44 -10.70
N PRO A 467 19.96 -9.78 -10.38
CA PRO A 467 20.37 -11.17 -10.18
C PRO A 467 19.65 -11.80 -8.99
N HIS A 468 19.42 -13.11 -9.08
CA HIS A 468 18.85 -13.92 -7.99
C HIS A 468 19.91 -14.57 -7.09
N ARG A 469 21.18 -14.38 -7.43
CA ARG A 469 22.31 -14.95 -6.71
C ARG A 469 23.51 -14.06 -6.96
N LEU A 470 24.25 -13.78 -5.89
CA LEU A 470 25.54 -13.11 -5.98
C LEU A 470 26.64 -14.12 -6.38
N PRO A 471 27.79 -13.67 -6.92
CA PRO A 471 28.90 -14.55 -7.23
C PRO A 471 29.40 -15.36 -6.02
N ASP A 472 29.73 -16.64 -6.23
CA ASP A 472 30.16 -17.55 -5.15
C ASP A 472 31.64 -17.44 -4.77
N THR A 473 32.47 -16.85 -5.63
CA THR A 473 33.94 -16.96 -5.55
C THR A 473 34.64 -15.65 -5.22
N ARG A 474 34.24 -14.54 -5.86
CA ARG A 474 34.89 -13.24 -5.67
C ARG A 474 33.87 -12.12 -5.82
N LEU A 475 33.32 -11.70 -4.68
CA LEU A 475 32.27 -10.69 -4.58
C LEU A 475 32.92 -9.31 -4.49
N LEU A 476 32.51 -8.37 -5.34
CA LEU A 476 32.94 -6.98 -5.28
C LEU A 476 31.92 -6.13 -4.52
N TRP A 477 32.31 -5.67 -3.33
CA TRP A 477 31.48 -4.86 -2.44
C TRP A 477 31.99 -3.42 -2.39
N ARG A 478 31.20 -2.51 -2.96
CA ARG A 478 31.43 -1.06 -2.86
C ARG A 478 30.74 -0.48 -1.63
N LEU A 479 31.51 0.11 -0.73
CA LEU A 479 31.08 0.74 0.50
C LEU A 479 31.21 2.26 0.37
N GLU A 480 30.12 2.98 0.64
CA GLU A 480 30.05 4.43 0.54
C GLU A 480 29.65 5.08 1.87
N GLY A 481 30.46 6.03 2.33
CA GLY A 481 30.25 6.74 3.59
C GLY A 481 31.50 7.49 4.05
N PRO A 482 31.41 8.35 5.08
CA PRO A 482 32.61 8.92 5.71
C PRO A 482 33.44 7.80 6.35
N PHE A 483 34.77 7.93 6.40
CA PHE A 483 35.65 6.91 7.02
C PHE A 483 36.94 7.48 7.64
N ASP A 484 37.19 8.77 7.46
CA ASP A 484 38.45 9.49 7.70
C ASP A 484 38.41 10.37 8.97
N SER A 485 37.43 10.15 9.85
CA SER A 485 37.29 10.88 11.12
C SER A 485 37.00 9.97 12.30
N ASP A 486 37.04 10.55 13.51
CA ASP A 486 36.71 9.88 14.77
C ASP A 486 35.19 9.80 15.03
N TYR A 487 34.38 10.27 14.07
CA TYR A 487 32.93 10.14 14.13
C TYR A 487 32.53 8.66 14.09
N SER A 488 31.53 8.27 14.87
CA SER A 488 31.13 6.86 15.00
C SER A 488 30.78 6.23 13.65
N LEU A 489 30.11 6.97 12.75
CA LEU A 489 29.75 6.49 11.42
C LEU A 489 30.99 6.17 10.57
N ALA A 490 32.01 7.03 10.67
CA ALA A 490 33.30 6.81 10.02
C ALA A 490 34.01 5.56 10.54
N SER A 491 33.93 5.31 11.86
CA SER A 491 34.42 4.06 12.43
C SER A 491 33.65 2.85 11.91
N VAL A 492 32.32 2.89 11.85
CA VAL A 492 31.51 1.77 11.34
C VAL A 492 31.87 1.43 9.89
N ASN A 493 31.94 2.44 9.01
CA ASN A 493 32.31 2.25 7.60
C ASN A 493 33.69 1.60 7.46
N ARG A 494 34.69 2.15 8.16
CA ARG A 494 36.08 1.67 8.10
C ARG A 494 36.21 0.24 8.62
N GLU A 495 35.70 -0.04 9.81
CA GLU A 495 35.86 -1.37 10.42
C GLU A 495 35.06 -2.44 9.67
N THR A 496 33.89 -2.08 9.11
CA THR A 496 33.14 -2.97 8.22
C THR A 496 33.92 -3.29 6.94
N ALA A 497 34.52 -2.28 6.30
CA ALA A 497 35.34 -2.46 5.10
C ALA A 497 36.52 -3.42 5.35
N LEU A 498 37.25 -3.21 6.46
CA LEU A 498 38.37 -4.06 6.85
C LEU A 498 37.92 -5.49 7.19
N ALA A 499 36.80 -5.66 7.89
CA ALA A 499 36.27 -6.96 8.25
C ALA A 499 35.79 -7.77 7.04
N LEU A 500 35.15 -7.13 6.05
CA LEU A 500 34.82 -7.77 4.79
C LEU A 500 36.07 -8.20 4.01
N GLY A 501 37.11 -7.35 3.98
CA GLY A 501 38.40 -7.71 3.36
C GLY A 501 39.04 -8.95 3.98
N ARG A 502 38.93 -9.13 5.30
CA ARG A 502 39.40 -10.35 6.00
C ARG A 502 38.61 -11.61 5.63
N GLN A 503 37.42 -11.48 5.05
CA GLN A 503 36.59 -12.58 4.57
C GLN A 503 36.78 -12.89 3.08
N ASN A 504 37.87 -12.42 2.46
CA ASN A 504 38.15 -12.58 1.03
C ASN A 504 37.08 -11.95 0.12
N ILE A 505 36.42 -10.88 0.59
CA ILE A 505 35.57 -10.03 -0.25
C ILE A 505 36.45 -8.93 -0.86
N ASP A 506 36.31 -8.66 -2.16
CA ASP A 506 36.97 -7.50 -2.77
C ASP A 506 36.20 -6.25 -2.34
N VAL A 507 36.86 -5.34 -1.63
CA VAL A 507 36.22 -4.15 -1.07
C VAL A 507 36.69 -2.90 -1.81
N ALA A 508 35.73 -2.06 -2.19
CA ALA A 508 35.96 -0.75 -2.77
C ALA A 508 35.36 0.31 -1.83
N LEU A 509 36.20 1.17 -1.24
CA LEU A 509 35.75 2.17 -0.26
C LEU A 509 35.64 3.55 -0.92
N PHE A 510 34.54 4.27 -0.72
CA PHE A 510 34.36 5.57 -1.37
C PHE A 510 33.78 6.59 -0.40
N SER A 511 34.39 7.78 -0.39
CA SER A 511 34.04 8.85 0.54
C SER A 511 32.84 9.64 0.04
N ALA A 512 31.75 9.60 0.80
CA ALA A 512 30.53 10.33 0.50
C ALA A 512 29.68 10.53 1.75
N GLU A 513 28.89 11.61 1.76
CA GLU A 513 27.88 11.89 2.78
C GLU A 513 26.56 12.33 2.12
N GLY A 514 25.54 12.69 2.91
CA GLY A 514 24.22 13.06 2.40
C GLY A 514 24.24 14.08 1.26
N PRO A 515 25.01 15.18 1.34
CA PRO A 515 25.12 16.14 0.24
C PRO A 515 25.84 15.62 -1.01
N GLY A 516 26.78 14.68 -0.88
CA GLY A 516 27.62 14.29 -2.00
C GLY A 516 28.91 13.55 -1.65
N PRO A 517 29.64 13.08 -2.67
CA PRO A 517 31.05 12.74 -2.56
C PRO A 517 31.88 13.89 -1.99
N PHE A 518 32.93 13.57 -1.23
CA PHE A 518 33.91 14.54 -0.73
C PHE A 518 35.31 13.92 -0.69
N ASP A 519 36.35 14.76 -0.70
CA ASP A 519 37.74 14.29 -0.59
C ASP A 519 38.10 13.99 0.87
N PRO A 520 38.58 12.78 1.20
CA PRO A 520 38.99 12.44 2.56
C PRO A 520 40.28 13.16 2.97
N ASP A 521 40.53 13.27 4.29
CA ASP A 521 41.75 13.86 4.83
C ASP A 521 43.03 13.16 4.32
N PRO A 522 43.91 13.88 3.58
CA PRO A 522 45.16 13.31 3.07
C PRO A 522 46.12 12.83 4.17
N ASP A 523 46.13 13.47 5.35
CA ASP A 523 46.96 13.04 6.48
C ASP A 523 46.46 11.73 7.08
N PHE A 524 45.13 11.57 7.17
CA PHE A 524 44.51 10.33 7.59
C PHE A 524 44.85 9.17 6.64
N LEU A 525 44.73 9.37 5.33
CA LEU A 525 45.06 8.34 4.34
C LEU A 525 46.54 7.93 4.40
N ARG A 526 47.46 8.90 4.55
CA ARG A 526 48.90 8.61 4.73
C ARG A 526 49.18 7.77 5.97
N ALA A 527 48.43 7.99 7.05
CA ALA A 527 48.54 7.20 8.27
C ALA A 527 47.91 5.80 8.16
N ARG A 528 47.06 5.57 7.15
CA ARG A 528 46.27 4.35 6.94
C ARG A 528 46.37 3.82 5.50
N PRO A 529 47.55 3.28 5.11
CA PRO A 529 47.78 2.77 3.76
C PRO A 529 46.85 1.60 3.38
N ASP A 530 46.34 0.87 4.37
CA ASP A 530 45.31 -0.14 4.21
C ASP A 530 44.01 0.46 3.63
N LEU A 531 43.57 1.60 4.14
CA LEU A 531 42.36 2.28 3.68
C LEU A 531 42.58 3.08 2.40
N ASP A 532 43.77 3.65 2.22
CA ASP A 532 44.14 4.36 0.99
C ASP A 532 44.05 3.45 -0.25
N ALA A 533 44.48 2.19 -0.10
CA ALA A 533 44.34 1.18 -1.16
C ALA A 533 42.86 0.85 -1.48
N LEU A 534 42.02 0.69 -0.44
CA LEU A 534 40.58 0.48 -0.63
C LEU A 534 39.90 1.70 -1.25
N HIS A 535 40.33 2.91 -0.87
CA HIS A 535 39.81 4.16 -1.39
C HIS A 535 40.14 4.36 -2.87
N THR A 536 41.40 4.10 -3.24
CA THR A 536 41.84 4.10 -4.64
C THR A 536 41.04 3.10 -5.47
N THR A 537 40.75 1.92 -4.92
CA THR A 537 39.88 0.94 -5.59
C THR A 537 38.46 1.49 -5.78
N GLY A 538 37.90 2.15 -4.76
CA GLY A 538 36.61 2.84 -4.85
C GLY A 538 36.57 3.93 -5.92
N GLN A 539 37.60 4.77 -6.04
CA GLN A 539 37.63 5.80 -7.08
C GLN A 539 37.60 5.21 -8.51
N ASN A 540 38.14 4.01 -8.70
CA ASN A 540 38.23 3.34 -10.00
C ASN A 540 37.10 2.34 -10.27
N THR A 541 36.15 2.17 -9.35
CA THR A 541 35.07 1.19 -9.45
C THR A 541 33.72 1.89 -9.56
N PRO A 542 33.16 2.12 -10.76
CA PRO A 542 31.82 2.69 -10.91
C PRO A 542 30.75 1.86 -10.16
N PRO A 543 29.70 2.49 -9.59
CA PRO A 543 28.71 1.76 -8.78
C PRO A 543 28.04 0.58 -9.52
N GLU A 544 27.74 0.71 -10.81
CA GLU A 544 27.14 -0.33 -11.66
C GLU A 544 28.06 -1.51 -11.97
N SER A 545 29.37 -1.39 -11.67
CA SER A 545 30.35 -2.47 -11.83
C SER A 545 30.53 -3.32 -10.56
N ALA A 546 30.02 -2.86 -9.42
CA ALA A 546 30.04 -3.61 -8.18
C ALA A 546 28.88 -4.61 -8.11
N ASP A 547 29.06 -5.75 -7.43
CA ASP A 547 27.96 -6.69 -7.17
C ASP A 547 27.02 -6.14 -6.10
N ILE A 548 27.59 -5.45 -5.11
CA ILE A 548 26.89 -4.81 -3.99
C ILE A 548 27.37 -3.38 -3.86
N LEU A 549 26.43 -2.45 -3.76
CA LEU A 549 26.67 -1.11 -3.25
C LEU A 549 25.93 -0.95 -1.93
N SER A 550 26.65 -0.56 -0.88
CA SER A 550 26.02 -0.23 0.40
C SER A 550 26.47 1.11 0.96
N ARG A 551 25.53 1.84 1.56
CA ARG A 551 25.79 3.15 2.16
C ARG A 551 25.57 3.17 3.67
N ASN A 552 26.39 3.93 4.39
CA ASN A 552 26.14 4.34 5.77
C ASN A 552 26.56 5.82 5.94
N MET A 553 25.58 6.70 5.79
CA MET A 553 25.74 8.16 5.75
C MET A 553 24.47 8.85 6.29
N PHE A 554 24.59 10.10 6.72
CA PHE A 554 23.46 10.92 7.15
C PHE A 554 23.50 12.32 6.49
N PRO A 555 22.37 12.86 6.02
CA PRO A 555 21.10 12.18 5.72
C PRO A 555 21.26 10.99 4.77
N PRO A 556 20.35 10.00 4.80
CA PRO A 556 20.41 8.88 3.87
C PRO A 556 20.19 9.36 2.44
N ARG A 557 21.03 8.85 1.52
CA ARG A 557 20.92 9.12 0.09
C ARG A 557 20.99 7.80 -0.67
N VAL A 558 19.95 7.50 -1.46
CA VAL A 558 19.81 6.18 -2.12
C VAL A 558 19.35 6.25 -3.58
N SER A 559 18.90 7.42 -4.05
CA SER A 559 18.27 7.58 -5.36
C SER A 559 19.22 7.44 -6.55
N ASP A 560 20.52 7.64 -6.33
CA ASP A 560 21.61 7.53 -7.31
C ASP A 560 22.37 6.19 -7.21
N MET A 561 21.86 5.21 -6.46
CA MET A 561 22.49 3.90 -6.33
C MET A 561 22.14 3.00 -7.53
N THR A 562 23.15 2.58 -8.30
CA THR A 562 22.96 1.87 -9.59
C THR A 562 23.51 0.44 -9.59
N ALA A 563 23.86 -0.16 -8.45
CA ALA A 563 24.36 -1.53 -8.38
C ALA A 563 23.22 -2.58 -8.50
N PRO A 564 23.54 -3.85 -8.82
CA PRO A 564 22.56 -4.93 -8.86
C PRO A 564 21.94 -5.23 -7.48
N LEU A 565 22.67 -4.97 -6.40
CA LEU A 565 22.18 -5.00 -5.02
C LEU A 565 22.54 -3.72 -4.28
N ASN A 566 21.53 -2.87 -4.03
CA ASN A 566 21.65 -1.64 -3.26
C ASN A 566 21.16 -1.82 -1.82
N LEU A 567 22.01 -1.52 -0.85
CA LEU A 567 21.74 -1.68 0.58
C LEU A 567 22.09 -0.43 1.39
N LEU A 568 21.51 -0.31 2.58
CA LEU A 568 22.16 0.41 3.68
C LEU A 568 22.85 -0.60 4.59
N HIS A 569 24.03 -0.25 5.13
CA HIS A 569 24.78 -1.13 6.00
C HIS A 569 25.07 -0.50 7.36
N GLY A 570 25.09 -1.32 8.42
CA GLY A 570 25.34 -0.82 9.79
C GLY A 570 24.43 0.35 10.17
N TYR A 571 23.21 0.40 9.59
CA TYR A 571 22.37 1.59 9.66
C TYR A 571 21.64 1.62 11.01
N ALA A 572 21.97 2.64 11.79
CA ALA A 572 21.39 2.89 13.11
C ALA A 572 20.30 3.97 13.00
N TRP A 573 19.08 3.62 13.38
CA TRP A 573 17.97 4.57 13.49
C TRP A 573 17.41 4.56 14.92
N GLU A 574 16.90 5.68 15.38
CA GLU A 574 16.80 5.96 16.82
C GLU A 574 15.38 6.24 17.28
N GLU A 575 14.56 6.88 16.45
CA GLU A 575 13.20 7.31 16.82
C GLU A 575 12.13 6.54 16.05
N THR A 576 10.90 6.45 16.55
CA THR A 576 9.87 5.62 15.90
C THR A 576 9.38 6.14 14.55
N GLY A 577 9.48 7.45 14.30
CA GLY A 577 9.07 8.07 13.05
C GLY A 577 10.21 8.12 12.04
N LEU A 578 9.87 8.04 10.74
CA LEU A 578 10.80 8.31 9.64
C LEU A 578 10.21 9.38 8.72
N PRO A 579 11.01 10.34 8.23
CA PRO A 579 10.58 11.24 7.17
C PRO A 579 10.04 10.47 5.95
N LEU A 580 8.93 10.96 5.39
CA LEU A 580 8.27 10.29 4.26
C LEU A 580 9.14 10.23 3.00
N SER A 581 9.97 11.25 2.76
CA SER A 581 10.94 11.23 1.67
C SER A 581 11.91 10.05 1.81
N TYR A 582 12.41 9.79 3.03
CA TYR A 582 13.35 8.70 3.26
C TYR A 582 12.70 7.35 3.03
N THR A 583 11.50 7.12 3.57
CA THR A 583 10.78 5.85 3.37
C THR A 583 10.45 5.61 1.89
N ARG A 584 10.05 6.65 1.16
CA ARG A 584 9.76 6.59 -0.28
C ARG A 584 11.00 6.27 -1.10
N ASP A 585 12.10 6.97 -0.88
CA ASP A 585 13.34 6.78 -1.63
C ASP A 585 13.94 5.40 -1.34
N MET A 586 13.96 4.99 -0.07
CA MET A 586 14.43 3.65 0.30
C MET A 586 13.58 2.56 -0.35
N ALA A 587 12.25 2.62 -0.24
CA ALA A 587 11.34 1.63 -0.84
C ALA A 587 11.44 1.57 -2.38
N THR A 588 11.90 2.65 -3.02
CA THR A 588 12.03 2.74 -4.48
C THR A 588 13.38 2.20 -4.97
N HIS A 589 14.48 2.46 -4.25
CA HIS A 589 15.83 2.28 -4.77
C HIS A 589 16.64 1.16 -4.10
N LEU A 590 16.26 0.72 -2.90
CA LEU A 590 16.97 -0.32 -2.15
C LEU A 590 16.36 -1.71 -2.35
N GLN A 591 17.17 -2.74 -2.19
CA GLN A 591 16.73 -4.14 -2.14
C GLN A 591 16.64 -4.66 -0.70
N GLY A 592 17.28 -4.00 0.26
CA GLY A 592 17.17 -4.34 1.68
C GLY A 592 18.01 -3.44 2.58
N LEU A 593 17.90 -3.68 3.88
CA LEU A 593 18.55 -2.90 4.92
C LEU A 593 19.30 -3.82 5.88
N LEU A 594 20.56 -3.48 6.18
CA LEU A 594 21.34 -4.11 7.24
C LEU A 594 21.42 -3.15 8.43
N VAL A 595 20.78 -3.52 9.53
CA VAL A 595 20.59 -2.66 10.70
C VAL A 595 21.33 -3.18 11.92
N THR A 596 21.59 -2.28 12.86
CA THR A 596 22.44 -2.56 14.02
C THR A 596 21.76 -3.32 15.15
N ALA A 597 20.42 -3.26 15.28
CA ALA A 597 19.71 -3.90 16.39
C ALA A 597 18.29 -4.37 16.00
N PRO A 598 17.70 -5.36 16.71
CA PRO A 598 16.31 -5.78 16.53
C PRO A 598 15.30 -4.65 16.69
N HIS A 599 15.57 -3.72 17.62
CA HIS A 599 14.76 -2.52 17.78
C HIS A 599 14.70 -1.70 16.48
N VAL A 600 15.85 -1.42 15.87
CA VAL A 600 15.94 -0.67 14.60
C VAL A 600 15.17 -1.38 13.49
N LYS A 601 15.27 -2.71 13.42
CA LYS A 601 14.49 -3.52 12.48
C LYS A 601 12.99 -3.28 12.67
N LYS A 602 12.50 -3.38 13.91
CA LYS A 602 11.09 -3.11 14.24
C LYS A 602 10.66 -1.71 13.77
N LEU A 603 11.48 -0.68 13.98
CA LEU A 603 11.15 0.69 13.58
C LEU A 603 10.96 0.83 12.06
N PHE A 604 11.85 0.25 11.24
CA PHE A 604 11.70 0.29 9.78
C PHE A 604 10.50 -0.50 9.27
N GLU A 605 10.20 -1.63 9.90
CA GLU A 605 9.00 -2.44 9.59
C GLU A 605 7.72 -1.67 9.98
N ASP A 606 7.70 -1.02 11.14
CA ASP A 606 6.60 -0.19 11.62
C ASP A 606 6.45 1.11 10.82
N ALA A 607 7.51 1.60 10.17
CA ALA A 607 7.42 2.69 9.21
C ALA A 607 6.84 2.25 7.85
N GLY A 608 6.63 0.95 7.65
CA GLY A 608 6.09 0.40 6.42
C GLY A 608 7.03 0.60 5.23
N ILE A 609 8.33 0.37 5.40
CA ILE A 609 9.30 0.51 4.31
C ILE A 609 9.13 -0.56 3.21
N GLY A 610 8.55 -1.72 3.55
CA GLY A 610 8.25 -2.79 2.58
C GLY A 610 9.47 -3.56 2.08
N LEU A 611 10.64 -3.40 2.72
CA LEU A 611 11.90 -4.04 2.35
C LEU A 611 12.31 -5.13 3.35
N PRO A 612 13.15 -6.09 2.94
CA PRO A 612 13.81 -7.02 3.84
C PRO A 612 14.78 -6.28 4.75
N VAL A 613 14.65 -6.49 6.06
CA VAL A 613 15.51 -5.87 7.07
C VAL A 613 16.22 -6.95 7.88
N HIS A 614 17.54 -6.95 7.86
CA HIS A 614 18.38 -7.92 8.57
C HIS A 614 19.18 -7.25 9.68
N VAL A 615 19.17 -7.86 10.87
CA VAL A 615 19.98 -7.39 11.99
C VAL A 615 21.38 -7.98 11.83
N VAL A 616 22.36 -7.13 11.54
CA VAL A 616 23.78 -7.53 11.41
C VAL A 616 24.59 -7.17 12.64
N GLY A 617 24.06 -6.33 13.54
CA GLY A 617 24.76 -5.89 14.74
C GLY A 617 25.71 -4.73 14.45
N ASN A 618 26.57 -4.47 15.42
CA ASN A 618 27.71 -3.58 15.29
C ASN A 618 28.92 -4.22 16.03
N GLY A 619 30.13 -3.93 15.56
CA GLY A 619 31.36 -4.45 16.17
C GLY A 619 31.87 -3.55 17.30
N VAL A 620 32.62 -4.13 18.24
CA VAL A 620 33.19 -3.41 19.40
C VAL A 620 34.67 -3.74 19.65
N ASP A 621 35.21 -4.74 18.97
CA ASP A 621 36.58 -5.24 19.16
C ASP A 621 37.68 -4.30 18.64
N HIS A 622 37.33 -3.17 18.01
CA HIS A 622 38.27 -2.07 17.74
C HIS A 622 38.85 -1.45 19.02
N LEU A 623 38.19 -1.66 20.16
CA LEU A 623 38.67 -1.25 21.49
C LEU A 623 39.36 -2.35 22.28
N ASP A 624 39.48 -3.58 21.75
CA ASP A 624 40.27 -4.63 22.40
C ASP A 624 41.77 -4.48 22.13
N VAL A 625 42.26 -3.25 22.27
CA VAL A 625 43.67 -2.87 22.17
C VAL A 625 44.27 -2.64 23.56
N PRO A 626 45.60 -2.67 23.73
CA PRO A 626 46.21 -2.32 25.01
C PRO A 626 45.79 -0.93 25.51
N ALA A 627 45.53 -0.82 26.81
CA ALA A 627 45.23 0.47 27.45
C ALA A 627 46.39 1.46 27.27
N ALA A 628 46.08 2.72 27.00
CA ALA A 628 47.06 3.79 26.79
C ALA A 628 46.87 4.92 27.81
N ALA A 629 47.94 5.66 28.09
CA ALA A 629 47.88 6.77 29.04
C ALA A 629 46.92 7.87 28.54
N LEU A 630 46.05 8.32 29.44
CA LEU A 630 45.19 9.47 29.19
C LEU A 630 46.05 10.75 29.09
N PRO A 631 45.70 11.71 28.21
CA PRO A 631 46.45 12.96 28.07
C PRO A 631 46.55 13.73 29.39
N ASP A 632 45.44 13.76 30.13
CA ASP A 632 45.33 14.36 31.46
C ASP A 632 44.91 13.29 32.49
N PRO A 633 45.49 13.31 33.71
CA PRO A 633 45.04 12.43 34.79
C PRO A 633 43.58 12.68 35.17
N LEU A 634 42.79 11.62 35.32
CA LEU A 634 41.42 11.76 35.81
C LEU A 634 41.41 12.16 37.30
N PRO A 635 40.52 13.08 37.71
CA PRO A 635 40.29 13.39 39.12
C PRO A 635 39.93 12.13 39.92
N GLN A 636 40.31 12.08 41.19
CA GLN A 636 40.06 10.94 42.08
C GLN A 636 38.83 11.22 42.97
N ALA A 637 37.93 10.24 43.07
CA ALA A 637 36.81 10.19 44.00
C ALA A 637 36.60 8.75 44.46
N GLY A 638 35.86 8.54 45.54
CA GLY A 638 35.49 7.21 46.05
C GLY A 638 34.64 6.40 45.08
N PHE A 639 33.85 7.06 44.23
CA PHE A 639 33.12 6.42 43.13
C PHE A 639 32.99 7.35 41.90
N THR A 640 33.31 6.85 40.71
CA THR A 640 33.30 7.60 39.46
C THR A 640 32.22 7.10 38.51
N PHE A 641 31.22 7.94 38.26
CA PHE A 641 30.28 7.76 37.16
C PHE A 641 30.86 8.34 35.86
N LEU A 642 30.70 7.61 34.76
CA LEU A 642 31.11 8.03 33.43
C LEU A 642 29.88 8.16 32.52
N HIS A 643 29.87 9.16 31.66
CA HIS A 643 28.97 9.28 30.53
C HIS A 643 29.79 9.57 29.27
N VAL A 644 29.48 8.89 28.16
CA VAL A 644 30.16 9.09 26.88
C VAL A 644 29.10 9.29 25.80
N SER A 645 29.01 10.50 25.23
CA SER A 645 28.09 10.77 24.11
C SER A 645 28.42 12.08 23.40
N SER A 646 27.64 12.41 22.37
CA SER A 646 27.67 13.72 21.70
C SER A 646 26.91 14.82 22.46
N CYS A 647 26.28 14.49 23.60
CA CYS A 647 25.40 15.38 24.36
C CYS A 647 24.23 15.99 23.57
N PHE A 648 23.82 15.37 22.46
CA PHE A 648 22.55 15.74 21.80
C PHE A 648 21.36 15.49 22.75
N PRO A 649 20.22 16.20 22.59
CA PRO A 649 19.04 16.01 23.45
C PRO A 649 18.59 14.55 23.61
N ARG A 650 18.69 13.74 22.53
CA ARG A 650 18.36 12.31 22.58
C ARG A 650 19.26 11.47 23.48
N LYS A 651 20.43 11.96 23.90
CA LYS A 651 21.39 11.24 24.75
C LYS A 651 21.03 11.32 26.24
N GLY A 652 20.06 12.17 26.61
CA GLY A 652 19.49 12.23 27.96
C GLY A 652 20.43 12.79 29.04
N VAL A 653 21.39 13.63 28.65
CA VAL A 653 22.40 14.15 29.59
C VAL A 653 21.79 15.11 30.61
N ASP A 654 20.76 15.85 30.21
CA ASP A 654 19.92 16.67 31.08
C ASP A 654 19.26 15.83 32.20
N VAL A 655 18.75 14.64 31.87
CA VAL A 655 18.16 13.71 32.85
C VAL A 655 19.24 13.13 33.75
N LEU A 656 20.42 12.81 33.21
CA LEU A 656 21.58 12.37 33.99
C LEU A 656 22.00 13.42 35.02
N LEU A 657 22.15 14.67 34.59
CA LEU A 657 22.53 15.80 35.44
C LEU A 657 21.49 16.02 36.54
N ALA A 658 20.20 16.02 36.19
CA ALA A 658 19.12 16.15 37.16
C ALA A 658 19.09 14.99 38.17
N ALA A 659 19.34 13.76 37.73
CA ALA A 659 19.44 12.61 38.62
C ALA A 659 20.68 12.67 39.51
N PHE A 660 21.83 13.08 38.98
CA PHE A 660 23.07 13.21 39.75
C PHE A 660 22.92 14.26 40.86
N ALA A 661 22.35 15.44 40.55
CA ALA A 661 22.09 16.50 41.52
C ALA A 661 21.06 16.12 42.60
N LYS A 662 20.03 15.34 42.25
CA LYS A 662 19.04 14.85 43.22
C LYS A 662 19.55 13.68 44.06
N GLY A 663 20.43 12.87 43.49
CA GLY A 663 20.90 11.63 44.08
C GLY A 663 22.04 11.82 45.06
N PHE A 664 22.87 12.84 44.88
CA PHE A 664 24.16 12.97 45.55
C PHE A 664 24.49 14.42 45.93
N GLY A 665 25.17 14.61 47.05
CA GLY A 665 25.71 15.89 47.50
C GLY A 665 27.21 15.84 47.79
N ALA A 666 27.83 16.97 48.14
CA ALA A 666 29.28 17.09 48.26
C ALA A 666 29.93 16.13 49.27
N GLY A 667 29.18 15.58 50.23
CA GLY A 667 29.66 14.62 51.24
C GLY A 667 29.69 13.15 50.79
N ASP A 668 29.22 12.86 49.58
CA ASP A 668 29.03 11.50 49.09
C ASP A 668 30.27 10.81 48.49
N ASP A 669 31.38 11.55 48.32
CA ASP A 669 32.62 11.10 47.67
C ASP A 669 32.38 10.45 46.29
N VAL A 670 31.55 11.10 45.47
CA VAL A 670 31.26 10.70 44.09
C VAL A 670 31.61 11.80 43.10
N GLN A 671 31.91 11.42 41.86
CA GLN A 671 32.07 12.36 40.75
C GLN A 671 31.40 11.86 39.47
N LEU A 672 31.09 12.78 38.56
CA LEU A 672 30.59 12.49 37.21
C LEU A 672 31.58 13.01 36.16
N ILE A 673 32.01 12.13 35.25
CA ILE A 673 32.85 12.48 34.10
C ILE A 673 31.99 12.37 32.83
N ILE A 674 31.96 13.44 32.03
CA ILE A 674 31.26 13.51 30.75
C ILE A 674 32.29 13.62 29.64
N LYS A 675 32.48 12.54 28.87
CA LYS A 675 33.29 12.54 27.65
C LYS A 675 32.41 12.96 26.47
N THR A 676 32.78 14.06 25.82
CA THR A 676 32.05 14.63 24.67
C THR A 676 32.98 15.31 23.67
N PHE A 677 32.42 15.96 22.65
CA PHE A 677 33.10 16.81 21.67
C PHE A 677 32.21 17.99 21.26
N ALA A 678 32.84 19.06 20.75
CA ALA A 678 32.15 20.27 20.34
C ALA A 678 31.19 20.00 19.15
N ASN A 679 29.94 20.44 19.27
CA ASN A 679 28.96 20.41 18.20
C ASN A 679 27.84 21.45 18.45
N PRO A 680 27.03 21.82 17.44
CA PRO A 680 26.04 22.90 17.58
C PRO A 680 24.93 22.66 18.60
N HIS A 681 24.74 21.42 19.07
CA HIS A 681 23.68 21.02 19.99
C HIS A 681 24.20 20.64 21.38
N ASN A 682 25.51 20.78 21.62
CA ASN A 682 26.13 20.42 22.89
C ASN A 682 26.35 21.68 23.73
N ASP A 683 25.45 21.89 24.69
CA ASP A 683 25.47 23.02 25.63
C ASP A 683 25.87 22.58 27.06
N ILE A 684 26.54 21.42 27.18
CA ILE A 684 26.72 20.76 28.48
C ILE A 684 27.51 21.59 29.50
N ALA A 685 28.44 22.43 29.03
CA ALA A 685 29.20 23.31 29.92
C ALA A 685 28.30 24.35 30.62
N ASN A 686 27.34 24.91 29.89
CA ASN A 686 26.38 25.86 30.45
C ASN A 686 25.35 25.16 31.32
N GLU A 687 24.87 23.97 30.93
CA GLU A 687 23.96 23.16 31.74
C GLU A 687 24.58 22.80 33.10
N VAL A 688 25.85 22.38 33.14
CA VAL A 688 26.57 22.09 34.39
C VAL A 688 26.78 23.35 35.24
N ALA A 689 27.07 24.50 34.62
CA ALA A 689 27.20 25.77 35.33
C ALA A 689 25.87 26.20 35.98
N ALA A 690 24.77 26.16 35.22
CA ALA A 690 23.43 26.46 35.73
C ALA A 690 22.99 25.48 36.83
N LEU A 691 23.38 24.22 36.72
CA LEU A 691 23.11 23.22 37.74
C LEU A 691 23.84 23.53 39.05
N ARG A 692 25.09 23.98 39.00
CA ARG A 692 25.85 24.41 40.18
C ARG A 692 25.26 25.65 40.86
N ASP A 693 24.75 26.60 40.07
CA ASP A 693 24.10 27.79 40.61
C ASP A 693 22.83 27.45 41.41
N THR A 694 22.12 26.39 41.00
CA THR A 694 20.89 25.92 41.67
C THR A 694 21.15 24.87 42.76
N HIS A 695 22.29 24.17 42.71
CA HIS A 695 22.68 23.12 43.66
C HIS A 695 24.13 23.37 44.15
N PRO A 696 24.33 24.23 45.17
CA PRO A 696 25.67 24.58 45.66
C PRO A 696 26.44 23.40 46.28
N ASP A 697 25.73 22.33 46.66
CA ASP A 697 26.26 21.08 47.20
C ASP A 697 26.48 20.00 46.12
N LEU A 698 26.37 20.32 44.84
CA LEU A 698 26.58 19.38 43.74
C LEU A 698 28.00 18.77 43.79
N PRO A 699 28.16 17.43 43.72
CA PRO A 699 29.47 16.80 43.61
C PRO A 699 30.20 17.20 42.31
N PRO A 700 31.52 16.97 42.20
CA PRO A 700 32.29 17.34 41.02
C PRO A 700 31.73 16.72 39.73
N VAL A 701 31.56 17.58 38.71
CA VAL A 701 31.21 17.21 37.33
C VAL A 701 32.32 17.71 36.41
N HIS A 702 32.95 16.80 35.69
CA HIS A 702 34.10 17.04 34.83
C HIS A 702 33.75 16.79 33.36
N ILE A 703 34.01 17.75 32.49
CA ILE A 703 33.78 17.63 31.05
C ILE A 703 35.13 17.37 30.38
N VAL A 704 35.21 16.30 29.60
CA VAL A 704 36.41 15.90 28.87
C VAL A 704 36.14 15.99 27.37
N GLU A 705 36.67 17.05 26.75
CA GLU A 705 36.58 17.30 25.31
C GLU A 705 37.82 16.78 24.56
N GLY A 706 37.68 16.49 23.26
CA GLY A 706 38.79 16.07 22.40
C GLY A 706 38.79 14.58 22.01
N ALA A 707 39.50 14.24 20.94
CA ALA A 707 39.58 12.87 20.43
C ALA A 707 40.50 12.01 21.30
N PHE A 708 40.05 10.82 21.68
CA PHE A 708 40.86 9.81 22.37
C PHE A 708 41.13 8.66 21.41
N THR A 709 42.37 8.17 21.42
CA THR A 709 42.71 6.91 20.75
C THR A 709 41.93 5.74 21.37
N PRO A 710 41.75 4.61 20.65
CA PRO A 710 41.09 3.45 21.22
C PRO A 710 41.69 2.98 22.56
N GLY A 711 43.03 2.99 22.69
CA GLY A 711 43.69 2.64 23.96
C GLY A 711 43.39 3.62 25.10
N GLN A 712 43.21 4.91 24.81
CA GLN A 712 42.81 5.93 25.79
C GLN A 712 41.35 5.79 26.18
N MET A 713 40.46 5.53 25.24
CA MET A 713 39.05 5.23 25.54
C MET A 713 38.93 4.00 26.45
N ARG A 714 39.70 2.94 26.19
CA ARG A 714 39.75 1.76 27.08
C ARG A 714 40.17 2.16 28.51
N SER A 715 41.22 2.96 28.66
CA SER A 715 41.65 3.46 29.96
C SER A 715 40.57 4.30 30.67
N LEU A 716 39.83 5.12 29.93
CA LEU A 716 38.73 5.92 30.47
C LEU A 716 37.61 5.04 31.02
N TYR A 717 37.17 4.03 30.26
CA TYR A 717 36.15 3.08 30.74
C TYR A 717 36.63 2.29 31.96
N THR A 718 37.87 1.77 31.93
CA THR A 718 38.45 1.00 33.03
C THR A 718 38.66 1.83 34.30
N ALA A 719 38.88 3.14 34.18
CA ALA A 719 39.05 4.04 35.31
C ALA A 719 37.72 4.45 35.97
N ALA A 720 36.58 4.20 35.32
CA ALA A 720 35.26 4.49 35.88
C ALA A 720 34.69 3.26 36.61
N ASP A 721 33.91 3.52 37.67
CA ASP A 721 33.21 2.47 38.41
C ASP A 721 31.89 2.07 37.74
N ALA A 722 31.28 3.00 37.01
CA ALA A 722 30.05 2.76 36.24
C ALA A 722 29.90 3.70 35.04
N LEU A 723 29.40 3.18 33.91
CA LEU A 723 28.85 3.99 32.82
C LEU A 723 27.36 4.23 33.08
N VAL A 724 26.90 5.48 32.95
CA VAL A 724 25.49 5.85 32.97
C VAL A 724 25.11 6.46 31.63
N ALA A 725 24.26 5.78 30.87
CA ALA A 725 23.81 6.17 29.54
C ALA A 725 22.27 6.22 29.49
N PRO A 726 21.62 7.23 30.11
CA PRO A 726 20.16 7.35 30.16
C PRO A 726 19.62 7.94 28.85
N SER A 727 20.06 7.39 27.72
CA SER A 727 19.68 7.88 26.41
C SER A 727 18.21 7.65 26.13
N ARG A 728 17.59 8.66 25.52
CA ARG A 728 16.19 8.60 25.10
C ARG A 728 16.01 7.71 23.89
N ALA A 729 17.00 7.70 23.00
CA ALA A 729 16.97 6.95 21.75
C ALA A 729 18.38 6.63 21.25
N GLU A 730 18.60 5.35 20.90
CA GLU A 730 19.82 4.83 20.30
C GLU A 730 19.52 3.75 19.26
N GLY A 731 20.31 3.66 18.19
CA GLY A 731 20.21 2.54 17.23
C GLY A 731 21.06 1.31 17.62
N TYR A 732 22.02 1.47 18.52
CA TYR A 732 22.84 0.37 19.07
C TYR A 732 23.41 0.70 20.45
N CYS A 733 23.89 1.94 20.61
CA CYS A 733 24.61 2.45 21.79
C CYS A 733 26.01 1.82 21.96
N LEU A 734 26.93 2.19 21.07
CA LEU A 734 28.35 1.81 21.14
C LEU A 734 28.95 1.96 22.56
N PRO A 735 28.77 3.10 23.27
CA PRO A 735 29.34 3.27 24.60
C PRO A 735 29.00 2.16 25.61
N VAL A 736 27.80 1.58 25.53
CA VAL A 736 27.39 0.45 26.39
C VAL A 736 28.23 -0.79 26.08
N ALA A 737 28.39 -1.13 24.80
CA ALA A 737 29.24 -2.24 24.38
C ALA A 737 30.69 -2.03 24.82
N GLU A 738 31.21 -0.81 24.64
CA GLU A 738 32.60 -0.45 24.96
C GLU A 738 32.89 -0.53 26.47
N ALA A 739 31.95 -0.08 27.31
CA ALA A 739 32.04 -0.24 28.76
C ALA A 739 32.01 -1.71 29.19
N VAL A 740 31.11 -2.52 28.62
CA VAL A 740 31.07 -3.97 28.91
C VAL A 740 32.38 -4.64 28.48
N LEU A 741 32.95 -4.28 27.33
CA LEU A 741 34.24 -4.79 26.86
C LEU A 741 35.40 -4.44 27.83
N ALA A 742 35.35 -3.24 28.41
CA ALA A 742 36.29 -2.79 29.43
C ALA A 742 36.03 -3.39 30.83
N GLY A 743 34.93 -4.13 31.00
CA GLY A 743 34.50 -4.74 32.25
C GLY A 743 33.83 -3.75 33.22
N THR A 744 33.35 -2.62 32.72
CA THR A 744 32.70 -1.55 33.51
C THR A 744 31.19 -1.78 33.58
N PRO A 745 30.57 -1.81 34.77
CA PRO A 745 29.12 -1.82 34.93
C PRO A 745 28.42 -0.71 34.15
N VAL A 746 27.22 -0.99 33.65
CA VAL A 746 26.44 -0.06 32.84
C VAL A 746 25.02 0.07 33.38
N LEU A 747 24.56 1.31 33.47
CA LEU A 747 23.16 1.68 33.70
C LEU A 747 22.63 2.45 32.47
N THR A 748 21.58 1.94 31.82
CA THR A 748 21.04 2.56 30.60
C THR A 748 19.51 2.47 30.54
N THR A 749 18.85 3.24 29.68
CA THR A 749 17.38 3.22 29.55
C THR A 749 16.89 1.90 28.97
N GLY A 750 15.80 1.33 29.52
CA GLY A 750 15.19 0.06 29.08
C GLY A 750 14.47 0.06 27.72
N TRP A 751 14.91 0.87 26.76
CA TRP A 751 14.28 1.04 25.44
C TRP A 751 15.34 1.32 24.37
N GLY A 752 15.05 1.07 23.09
CA GLY A 752 15.96 1.40 21.99
C GLY A 752 17.02 0.33 21.70
N GLY A 753 18.04 0.70 20.93
CA GLY A 753 19.13 -0.17 20.50
C GLY A 753 19.95 -0.76 21.65
N GLN A 754 20.03 -0.08 22.80
CA GLN A 754 20.74 -0.60 23.98
C GLN A 754 20.11 -1.88 24.57
N LYS A 755 18.85 -2.19 24.24
CA LYS A 755 18.21 -3.47 24.62
C LYS A 755 18.86 -4.69 23.93
N THR A 756 19.75 -4.47 22.96
CA THR A 756 20.60 -5.53 22.40
C THR A 756 21.47 -6.22 23.45
N PHE A 757 21.77 -5.55 24.56
CA PHE A 757 22.61 -6.08 25.64
C PHE A 757 21.82 -6.68 26.81
N ASP A 758 20.52 -6.93 26.62
CA ASP A 758 19.69 -7.55 27.65
C ASP A 758 20.20 -8.94 28.05
N GLY A 759 20.16 -9.23 29.35
CA GLY A 759 20.75 -10.44 29.93
C GLY A 759 22.27 -10.42 30.12
N ASN A 760 23.00 -9.37 29.73
CA ASN A 760 24.41 -9.23 30.08
C ASN A 760 24.57 -8.88 31.58
N PRO A 761 25.44 -9.57 32.35
CA PRO A 761 25.51 -9.40 33.80
C PRO A 761 26.05 -8.04 34.26
N LEU A 762 26.65 -7.24 33.37
CA LEU A 762 27.10 -5.87 33.68
C LEU A 762 26.08 -4.79 33.30
N VAL A 763 24.97 -5.12 32.64
CA VAL A 763 24.02 -4.13 32.11
C VAL A 763 22.74 -4.13 32.93
N GLN A 764 22.35 -2.96 33.42
CA GLN A 764 21.10 -2.72 34.12
C GLN A 764 20.26 -1.68 33.38
N PHE A 765 18.94 -1.84 33.41
CA PHE A 765 18.00 -0.96 32.72
C PHE A 765 17.18 -0.10 33.68
N THR A 766 17.03 1.18 33.37
CA THR A 766 16.10 2.08 34.06
C THR A 766 14.73 2.12 33.38
N LYS A 767 13.71 2.42 34.17
CA LYS A 767 12.35 2.66 33.67
C LYS A 767 12.29 3.92 32.80
N TYR A 768 11.24 4.00 32.00
CA TYR A 768 11.01 5.10 31.08
C TYR A 768 9.52 5.36 30.85
N SER A 769 9.20 6.43 30.15
CA SER A 769 7.91 6.69 29.52
C SER A 769 8.12 7.13 28.07
N LEU A 770 7.28 6.70 27.14
CA LEU A 770 7.35 7.17 25.75
C LEU A 770 6.71 8.54 25.65
N VAL A 771 7.45 9.49 25.09
CA VAL A 771 7.01 10.88 24.85
C VAL A 771 7.27 11.26 23.39
N PRO A 772 6.55 12.24 22.83
CA PRO A 772 6.84 12.75 21.49
C PRO A 772 8.31 13.15 21.36
N ALA A 773 8.95 12.74 20.26
CA ALA A 773 10.34 13.05 20.00
C ALA A 773 10.48 14.54 19.64
N GLN A 774 11.44 15.22 20.26
CA GLN A 774 11.76 16.63 19.97
C GLN A 774 13.06 16.69 19.19
N SER A 775 13.01 16.25 17.94
CA SER A 775 14.18 16.15 17.06
C SER A 775 14.09 17.08 15.85
N HIS A 776 15.22 17.26 15.18
CA HIS A 776 15.32 18.06 13.96
C HIS A 776 14.73 17.37 12.72
N LEU A 777 14.25 16.12 12.84
CA LEU A 777 13.79 15.31 11.71
C LEU A 777 12.37 15.67 11.24
N GLY A 778 11.58 16.38 12.05
CA GLY A 778 10.23 16.82 11.69
C GLY A 778 9.21 15.70 11.50
N ALA A 779 9.48 14.49 12.01
CA ALA A 779 8.56 13.35 11.94
C ALA A 779 7.49 13.46 13.05
N TRP A 780 6.24 13.72 12.64
CA TRP A 780 5.11 13.96 13.53
C TRP A 780 4.68 12.73 14.36
N ASP A 781 4.82 11.53 13.81
CA ASP A 781 4.49 10.26 14.43
C ASP A 781 5.73 9.60 15.07
N SER A 782 6.58 10.42 15.69
CA SER A 782 7.84 9.99 16.30
C SER A 782 7.80 10.11 17.83
N VAL A 783 8.22 9.05 18.52
CA VAL A 783 8.42 9.01 19.98
C VAL A 783 9.82 8.49 20.32
N TRP A 784 10.26 8.82 21.52
CA TRP A 784 11.45 8.29 22.18
C TRP A 784 11.17 8.00 23.65
N ALA A 785 12.10 7.34 24.35
CA ALA A 785 11.94 7.03 25.77
C ALA A 785 12.45 8.16 26.66
N GLU A 786 11.59 8.79 27.45
CA GLU A 786 12.00 9.65 28.56
C GLU A 786 12.39 8.77 29.76
N PRO A 787 13.67 8.73 30.19
CA PRO A 787 14.09 7.96 31.35
C PRO A 787 13.44 8.48 32.62
N ASP A 788 13.01 7.57 33.50
CA ASP A 788 12.46 7.96 34.80
C ASP A 788 13.60 8.45 35.71
N CYS A 789 13.61 9.75 36.01
CA CYS A 789 14.65 10.37 36.82
C CYS A 789 14.70 9.80 38.25
N ALA A 790 13.58 9.44 38.86
CA ALA A 790 13.57 8.90 40.23
C ALA A 790 14.11 7.45 40.27
N ASP A 791 13.74 6.64 39.29
CA ASP A 791 14.28 5.28 39.10
C ASP A 791 15.78 5.33 38.79
N LEU A 792 16.22 6.27 37.94
CA LEU A 792 17.64 6.51 37.65
C LEU A 792 18.43 6.89 38.90
N VAL A 793 17.92 7.78 39.75
CA VAL A 793 18.54 8.11 41.06
C VAL A 793 18.69 6.86 41.93
N ALA A 794 17.62 6.09 42.06
CA ALA A 794 17.62 4.88 42.89
C ALA A 794 18.64 3.85 42.37
N ALA A 795 18.69 3.65 41.05
CA ALA A 795 19.63 2.73 40.41
C ALA A 795 21.09 3.20 40.51
N MET A 796 21.36 4.50 40.35
CA MET A 796 22.72 5.05 40.53
C MET A 796 23.23 4.88 41.97
N ARG A 797 22.36 5.09 42.98
CA ARG A 797 22.70 4.82 44.39
C ARG A 797 22.97 3.34 44.64
N ALA A 798 22.07 2.47 44.16
CA ALA A 798 22.23 1.03 44.28
C ALA A 798 23.52 0.53 43.63
N LEU A 799 23.91 1.11 42.48
CA LEU A 799 25.15 0.76 41.79
C LEU A 799 26.40 1.22 42.55
N ARG A 800 26.35 2.37 43.22
CA ARG A 800 27.44 2.85 44.08
C ARG A 800 27.61 2.00 45.34
N ASP A 801 26.50 1.59 45.94
CA ASP A 801 26.50 0.80 47.18
C ASP A 801 26.76 -0.69 46.93
N ALA A 802 26.67 -1.15 45.68
CA ALA A 802 26.93 -2.53 45.29
C ALA A 802 28.44 -2.85 45.28
N PRO A 803 28.84 -4.08 45.63
CA PRO A 803 30.22 -4.50 45.46
C PRO A 803 30.59 -4.49 43.97
N ALA A 804 31.81 -4.05 43.67
CA ALA A 804 32.34 -4.10 42.31
C ALA A 804 32.27 -5.54 41.75
N PRO A 805 31.88 -5.74 40.49
CA PRO A 805 31.82 -7.07 39.90
C PRO A 805 33.18 -7.76 39.97
N ASP A 806 33.18 -9.04 40.35
CA ASP A 806 34.39 -9.84 40.39
C ASP A 806 34.95 -10.11 38.97
N ALA A 807 36.18 -10.59 38.93
CA ALA A 807 36.87 -10.87 37.66
C ALA A 807 36.13 -11.93 36.81
N GLY A 808 35.44 -12.89 37.43
CA GLY A 808 34.68 -13.92 36.73
C GLY A 808 33.47 -13.33 36.01
N THR A 809 32.74 -12.45 36.68
CA THR A 809 31.58 -11.73 36.13
C THR A 809 32.00 -10.82 34.97
N ARG A 810 33.09 -10.07 35.12
CA ARG A 810 33.64 -9.22 34.05
C ARG A 810 34.09 -10.04 32.85
N ALA A 811 34.76 -11.17 33.08
CA ALA A 811 35.18 -12.08 32.01
C ALA A 811 33.98 -12.69 31.27
N ALA A 812 32.96 -13.15 32.00
CA ALA A 812 31.72 -13.68 31.42
C ALA A 812 30.98 -12.63 30.58
N ALA A 813 30.85 -11.41 31.10
CA ALA A 813 30.22 -10.29 30.39
C ALA A 813 30.94 -9.94 29.08
N LYS A 814 32.28 -9.85 29.13
CA LYS A 814 33.13 -9.62 27.95
C LYS A 814 32.99 -10.75 26.95
N GLN A 815 33.02 -12.00 27.41
CA GLN A 815 32.88 -13.16 26.54
C GLN A 815 31.53 -13.16 25.82
N GLN A 816 30.43 -12.98 26.56
CA GLN A 816 29.08 -12.90 25.99
C GLN A 816 28.95 -11.80 24.92
N LEU A 817 29.60 -10.64 25.12
CA LEU A 817 29.63 -9.57 24.13
C LEU A 817 30.41 -10.00 22.86
N LEU A 818 31.62 -10.51 23.01
CA LEU A 818 32.49 -10.88 21.89
C LEU A 818 32.01 -12.13 21.12
N GLU A 819 31.16 -12.97 21.71
CA GLU A 819 30.52 -14.09 21.01
C GLU A 819 29.68 -13.62 19.81
N HIS A 820 29.12 -12.40 19.88
CA HIS A 820 28.17 -11.90 18.88
C HIS A 820 28.53 -10.54 18.27
N HIS A 821 29.38 -9.73 18.91
CA HIS A 821 29.59 -8.31 18.55
C HIS A 821 31.02 -7.98 18.11
N THR A 822 31.70 -8.87 17.40
CA THR A 822 32.94 -8.52 16.68
C THR A 822 32.66 -8.07 15.26
N TRP A 823 33.53 -7.23 14.69
CA TRP A 823 33.43 -6.79 13.30
C TRP A 823 33.42 -7.96 12.30
N ASP A 824 34.16 -9.03 12.58
CA ASP A 824 34.14 -10.24 11.74
C ASP A 824 32.77 -10.95 11.77
N LYS A 825 32.11 -11.00 12.93
CA LYS A 825 30.74 -11.55 13.03
C LYS A 825 29.72 -10.66 12.30
N VAL A 826 29.88 -9.34 12.39
CA VAL A 826 29.04 -8.36 11.66
C VAL A 826 29.21 -8.51 10.16
N ALA A 827 30.44 -8.58 9.66
CA ALA A 827 30.74 -8.80 8.25
C ALA A 827 30.17 -10.14 7.76
N GLN A 828 30.31 -11.22 8.55
CA GLN A 828 29.76 -12.53 8.19
C GLN A 828 28.23 -12.48 8.06
N ARG A 829 27.54 -11.88 9.05
CA ARG A 829 26.10 -11.68 8.99
C ARG A 829 25.69 -10.77 7.83
N SER A 830 26.49 -9.77 7.48
CA SER A 830 26.24 -8.86 6.36
C SER A 830 26.31 -9.58 5.01
N VAL A 831 27.31 -10.44 4.80
CA VAL A 831 27.41 -11.29 3.61
C VAL A 831 26.22 -12.25 3.53
N THR A 832 25.91 -12.95 4.63
CA THR A 832 24.75 -13.87 4.67
C THR A 832 23.44 -13.13 4.37
N ALA A 833 23.25 -11.93 4.93
CA ALA A 833 22.07 -11.11 4.68
C ALA A 833 22.00 -10.64 3.23
N ALA A 834 23.10 -10.16 2.64
CA ALA A 834 23.15 -9.76 1.24
C ALA A 834 22.80 -10.92 0.30
N GLN A 835 23.31 -12.13 0.57
CA GLN A 835 22.95 -13.34 -0.16
C GLN A 835 21.46 -13.68 -0.02
N ALA A 836 20.90 -13.59 1.19
CA ALA A 836 19.47 -13.85 1.42
C ALA A 836 18.58 -12.83 0.68
N ILE A 837 18.94 -11.55 0.73
CA ILE A 837 18.21 -10.47 0.03
C ILE A 837 18.26 -10.69 -1.49
N ALA A 838 19.43 -11.02 -2.06
CA ALA A 838 19.56 -11.30 -3.49
C ALA A 838 18.75 -12.54 -3.91
N ALA A 839 18.70 -13.57 -3.06
CA ALA A 839 17.96 -14.81 -3.30
C ALA A 839 16.44 -14.66 -3.14
N GLN A 840 15.98 -13.60 -2.47
CA GLN A 840 14.57 -13.42 -2.16
C GLN A 840 13.71 -13.31 -3.41
N ARG A 841 12.65 -14.12 -3.40
CA ARG A 841 11.64 -14.17 -4.46
C ARG A 841 10.48 -13.27 -4.07
N PRO A 842 9.93 -12.47 -5.00
CA PRO A 842 8.74 -11.70 -4.70
C PRO A 842 7.57 -12.65 -4.44
N ALA A 843 6.87 -12.44 -3.32
CA ALA A 843 5.62 -13.12 -3.03
C ALA A 843 4.44 -12.35 -3.66
N PRO A 844 3.35 -13.02 -4.04
CA PRO A 844 2.13 -12.34 -4.42
C PRO A 844 1.55 -11.58 -3.22
N PRO A 845 0.83 -10.47 -3.45
CA PRO A 845 0.19 -9.70 -2.38
C PRO A 845 -0.86 -10.54 -1.61
N PRO A 846 -0.95 -10.38 -0.27
CA PRO A 846 -1.90 -11.13 0.55
C PRO A 846 -3.34 -10.71 0.29
N ARG A 847 -4.27 -11.67 0.34
CA ARG A 847 -5.69 -11.37 0.56
C ARG A 847 -5.92 -10.79 1.95
N VAL A 848 -6.57 -9.64 2.03
CA VAL A 848 -6.83 -8.94 3.29
C VAL A 848 -8.32 -8.96 3.62
N GLY A 849 -8.64 -9.36 4.85
CA GLY A 849 -9.97 -9.28 5.44
C GLY A 849 -10.04 -8.16 6.46
N TRP A 850 -11.01 -7.26 6.36
CA TRP A 850 -11.11 -6.06 7.21
C TRP A 850 -12.39 -6.03 8.03
N ILE A 851 -12.25 -6.17 9.35
CA ILE A 851 -13.38 -6.21 10.29
C ILE A 851 -13.65 -4.81 10.84
N THR A 852 -14.78 -4.20 10.45
CA THR A 852 -15.10 -2.80 10.80
C THR A 852 -16.60 -2.50 10.72
N SER A 853 -17.05 -1.34 11.21
CA SER A 853 -18.46 -0.95 11.17
C SER A 853 -19.00 -0.58 9.79
N TYR A 854 -18.10 -0.31 8.82
CA TYR A 854 -18.24 0.03 7.38
C TYR A 854 -19.60 0.50 6.83
N ASN A 855 -19.56 1.55 6.00
CA ASN A 855 -20.73 2.09 5.31
C ASN A 855 -21.91 2.35 6.27
N THR A 856 -21.61 3.10 7.34
CA THR A 856 -22.52 3.54 8.40
C THR A 856 -22.06 4.92 8.89
N ARG A 857 -22.92 5.70 9.57
CA ARG A 857 -22.59 7.05 10.10
C ARG A 857 -21.70 6.97 11.36
N CYS A 858 -20.50 6.41 11.20
CA CYS A 858 -19.53 6.16 12.26
C CYS A 858 -18.12 6.62 11.82
N GLY A 859 -17.39 7.32 12.69
CA GLY A 859 -16.03 7.80 12.37
C GLY A 859 -15.04 6.68 11.99
N ILE A 860 -15.14 5.51 12.64
CA ILE A 860 -14.30 4.34 12.32
C ILE A 860 -14.67 3.74 10.95
N ALA A 861 -15.94 3.82 10.55
CA ALA A 861 -16.37 3.39 9.22
C ALA A 861 -15.77 4.28 8.12
N THR A 862 -15.84 5.61 8.29
CA THR A 862 -15.21 6.58 7.39
C THR A 862 -13.70 6.42 7.34
N TYR A 863 -13.05 6.25 8.49
CA TYR A 863 -11.62 6.00 8.59
C TYR A 863 -11.19 4.73 7.83
N SER A 864 -11.95 3.64 7.99
CA SER A 864 -11.69 2.38 7.28
C SER A 864 -11.87 2.54 5.78
N ALA A 865 -12.94 3.22 5.35
CA ALA A 865 -13.22 3.45 3.93
C ALA A 865 -12.08 4.22 3.24
N HIS A 866 -11.62 5.32 3.83
CA HIS A 866 -10.53 6.12 3.26
C HIS A 866 -9.19 5.34 3.18
N LEU A 867 -8.88 4.50 4.17
CA LEU A 867 -7.69 3.64 4.10
C LEU A 867 -7.81 2.55 3.04
N ILE A 868 -8.96 1.86 2.99
CA ILE A 868 -9.22 0.80 2.01
C ILE A 868 -9.21 1.36 0.59
N GLU A 869 -9.77 2.55 0.36
CA GLU A 869 -9.73 3.22 -0.95
C GLU A 869 -8.30 3.56 -1.39
N ALA A 870 -7.40 3.82 -0.45
CA ALA A 870 -5.99 4.09 -0.72
C ALA A 870 -5.13 2.83 -0.87
N PHE A 871 -5.68 1.62 -0.72
CA PHE A 871 -4.94 0.37 -0.92
C PHE A 871 -4.78 0.06 -2.41
N PRO A 872 -3.66 -0.58 -2.81
CA PRO A 872 -3.44 -0.96 -4.21
C PRO A 872 -4.12 -2.28 -4.61
N ASP A 873 -4.80 -2.97 -3.68
CA ASP A 873 -5.50 -4.24 -3.90
C ASP A 873 -6.88 -4.20 -3.22
N ARG A 874 -7.80 -5.05 -3.67
CA ARG A 874 -9.12 -5.21 -3.08
C ARG A 874 -9.02 -5.80 -1.68
N VAL A 875 -9.96 -5.40 -0.83
CA VAL A 875 -10.07 -5.84 0.55
C VAL A 875 -11.47 -6.37 0.78
N THR A 876 -11.58 -7.59 1.30
CA THR A 876 -12.87 -8.14 1.73
C THR A 876 -13.26 -7.49 3.06
N VAL A 877 -14.37 -6.76 3.09
CA VAL A 877 -14.82 -6.04 4.28
C VAL A 877 -15.85 -6.85 5.04
N PHE A 878 -15.53 -7.26 6.26
CA PHE A 878 -16.45 -7.86 7.21
C PHE A 878 -17.12 -6.76 8.04
N ALA A 879 -18.25 -6.28 7.54
CA ALA A 879 -19.00 -5.16 8.07
C ALA A 879 -19.99 -5.57 9.17
N SER A 880 -20.23 -4.69 10.14
CA SER A 880 -21.33 -4.88 11.09
C SER A 880 -22.70 -4.68 10.43
N HIS A 881 -23.75 -5.35 10.89
CA HIS A 881 -25.14 -5.06 10.51
C HIS A 881 -25.55 -3.66 10.99
N THR A 882 -26.25 -2.90 10.14
CA THR A 882 -26.80 -1.57 10.45
C THR A 882 -28.07 -1.32 9.65
N GLY A 883 -29.02 -0.59 10.25
CA GLY A 883 -30.21 -0.06 9.57
C GLY A 883 -30.00 1.30 8.91
N ASP A 884 -28.92 2.01 9.27
CA ASP A 884 -28.60 3.36 8.78
C ASP A 884 -27.36 3.31 7.87
N ARG A 885 -27.60 3.23 6.55
CA ARG A 885 -26.56 3.14 5.51
C ARG A 885 -26.57 4.39 4.62
N PRO A 886 -25.44 5.10 4.46
CA PRO A 886 -25.32 6.21 3.51
C PRO A 886 -25.48 5.77 2.04
N GLY A 887 -25.09 4.54 1.68
CA GLY A 887 -25.18 4.01 0.32
C GLY A 887 -25.25 2.48 0.26
N PRO A 888 -25.34 1.87 -0.94
CA PRO A 888 -25.29 0.43 -1.11
C PRO A 888 -23.90 -0.13 -0.77
N ASP A 889 -23.84 -1.39 -0.36
CA ASP A 889 -22.57 -2.09 -0.12
C ASP A 889 -21.94 -2.52 -1.45
N GLY A 890 -20.60 -2.53 -1.50
CA GLY A 890 -19.85 -3.05 -2.64
C GLY A 890 -19.81 -4.58 -2.69
N PRO A 891 -19.38 -5.17 -3.81
CA PRO A 891 -19.32 -6.62 -4.00
C PRO A 891 -18.35 -7.33 -3.04
N ASP A 892 -17.37 -6.62 -2.47
CA ASP A 892 -16.39 -7.17 -1.53
C ASP A 892 -16.81 -7.00 -0.06
N THR A 893 -18.04 -6.55 0.21
CA THR A 893 -18.55 -6.37 1.58
C THR A 893 -19.43 -7.53 2.03
N ARG A 894 -19.21 -8.02 3.25
CA ARG A 894 -20.01 -9.05 3.94
C ARG A 894 -20.50 -8.48 5.26
N ARG A 895 -21.82 -8.36 5.45
CA ARG A 895 -22.40 -7.99 6.76
C ARG A 895 -22.63 -9.25 7.57
N CYS A 896 -21.81 -9.46 8.61
CA CYS A 896 -21.71 -10.76 9.29
C CYS A 896 -21.45 -10.68 10.79
N TRP A 897 -21.69 -9.53 11.42
CA TRP A 897 -21.60 -9.36 12.88
C TRP A 897 -22.42 -8.15 13.35
N TYR A 898 -22.71 -8.05 14.64
CA TYR A 898 -23.45 -7.00 15.29
C TYR A 898 -22.56 -6.28 16.31
N GLN A 899 -22.64 -4.95 16.33
CA GLN A 899 -21.93 -4.18 17.35
C GLN A 899 -22.56 -4.43 18.73
N GLY A 900 -21.72 -4.70 19.73
CA GLY A 900 -22.11 -4.79 21.13
C GLY A 900 -21.60 -6.05 21.84
N GLY A 901 -21.86 -6.13 23.14
CA GLY A 901 -21.32 -7.18 23.99
C GLY A 901 -22.01 -8.55 23.90
N GLN A 902 -23.06 -8.71 23.07
CA GLN A 902 -23.88 -9.92 23.00
C GLN A 902 -23.58 -10.79 21.77
N ASP A 903 -22.86 -10.28 20.78
CA ASP A 903 -22.56 -11.04 19.56
C ASP A 903 -21.50 -12.14 19.84
N PRO A 904 -21.80 -13.42 19.53
CA PRO A 904 -20.82 -14.51 19.61
C PRO A 904 -19.77 -14.51 18.48
N LEU A 905 -19.92 -13.67 17.45
CA LEU A 905 -19.04 -13.58 16.27
C LEU A 905 -18.97 -14.86 15.42
N THR A 906 -19.97 -15.74 15.51
CA THR A 906 -20.01 -17.00 14.76
C THR A 906 -20.12 -16.78 13.25
N ASP A 907 -20.99 -15.85 12.84
CA ASP A 907 -21.22 -15.54 11.42
C ASP A 907 -19.98 -14.86 10.81
N LEU A 908 -19.29 -14.05 11.60
CA LEU A 908 -18.01 -13.45 11.24
C LEU A 908 -16.92 -14.50 11.05
N ALA A 909 -16.80 -15.46 11.97
CA ALA A 909 -15.84 -16.55 11.83
C ALA A 909 -16.13 -17.39 10.58
N ALA A 910 -17.40 -17.71 10.30
CA ALA A 910 -17.79 -18.44 9.10
C ALA A 910 -17.49 -17.65 7.81
N ALA A 911 -17.74 -16.34 7.81
CA ALA A 911 -17.42 -15.47 6.67
C ALA A 911 -15.90 -15.37 6.44
N ILE A 912 -15.10 -15.28 7.51
CA ILE A 912 -13.63 -15.31 7.42
C ILE A 912 -13.15 -16.63 6.82
N ASP A 913 -13.70 -17.77 7.26
CA ASP A 913 -13.33 -19.08 6.73
C ASP A 913 -13.72 -19.23 5.25
N ALA A 914 -14.85 -18.65 4.82
CA ALA A 914 -15.31 -18.70 3.43
C ALA A 914 -14.47 -17.83 2.47
N GLU A 915 -14.04 -16.65 2.91
CA GLU A 915 -13.27 -15.69 2.09
C GLU A 915 -11.75 -15.94 2.16
N ASP A 916 -11.31 -16.76 3.12
CA ASP A 916 -9.94 -17.19 3.35
C ASP A 916 -8.86 -16.08 3.24
N PRO A 917 -8.94 -15.00 4.06
CA PRO A 917 -7.96 -13.93 4.05
C PRO A 917 -6.64 -14.35 4.74
N HIS A 918 -5.50 -14.05 4.13
CA HIS A 918 -4.19 -14.32 4.74
C HIS A 918 -3.92 -13.39 5.94
N VAL A 919 -4.43 -12.15 5.87
CA VAL A 919 -4.27 -11.14 6.92
C VAL A 919 -5.64 -10.58 7.32
N LEU A 920 -5.90 -10.53 8.62
CA LEU A 920 -7.07 -9.89 9.21
C LEU A 920 -6.67 -8.54 9.81
N VAL A 921 -7.37 -7.48 9.40
CA VAL A 921 -7.28 -6.15 10.00
C VAL A 921 -8.54 -5.91 10.84
N ILE A 922 -8.37 -5.74 12.15
CA ILE A 922 -9.46 -5.57 13.11
C ILE A 922 -9.52 -4.13 13.59
N GLN A 923 -10.61 -3.42 13.33
CA GLN A 923 -10.87 -2.13 13.97
C GLN A 923 -11.42 -2.35 15.38
N PHE A 924 -10.65 -2.02 16.40
CA PHE A 924 -11.05 -2.20 17.79
C PHE A 924 -11.61 -0.91 18.39
N ASN A 925 -12.80 -1.03 18.98
CA ASN A 925 -13.36 -0.11 19.96
C ASN A 925 -14.12 -0.93 20.99
N TYR A 926 -14.14 -0.50 22.26
CA TYR A 926 -14.89 -1.22 23.30
C TYR A 926 -16.35 -1.46 22.89
N GLY A 927 -17.01 -0.51 22.22
CA GLY A 927 -18.40 -0.64 21.79
C GLY A 927 -18.69 -1.75 20.78
N PHE A 928 -17.67 -2.31 20.11
CA PHE A 928 -17.88 -3.24 19.00
C PHE A 928 -18.03 -4.69 19.44
N PHE A 929 -17.16 -5.16 20.35
CA PHE A 929 -17.02 -6.59 20.61
C PHE A 929 -17.22 -6.95 22.08
N ASN A 930 -17.72 -8.16 22.31
CA ASN A 930 -17.42 -8.89 23.54
C ASN A 930 -15.95 -9.31 23.54
N LEU A 931 -15.17 -8.93 24.57
CA LEU A 931 -13.73 -9.19 24.58
C LEU A 931 -13.39 -10.68 24.61
N ALA A 932 -14.17 -11.53 25.29
CA ALA A 932 -13.91 -12.96 25.32
C ALA A 932 -14.09 -13.60 23.94
N HIS A 933 -15.12 -13.22 23.20
CA HIS A 933 -15.35 -13.71 21.83
C HIS A 933 -14.31 -13.16 20.86
N LEU A 934 -13.92 -11.89 21.00
CA LEU A 934 -12.82 -11.32 20.21
C LEU A 934 -11.50 -12.06 20.45
N ALA A 935 -11.18 -12.39 21.71
CA ALA A 935 -9.98 -13.16 22.03
C ALA A 935 -10.04 -14.57 21.40
N ALA A 936 -11.18 -15.24 21.46
CA ALA A 936 -11.38 -16.55 20.83
C ALA A 936 -11.21 -16.48 19.29
N LEU A 937 -11.74 -15.43 18.65
CA LEU A 937 -11.59 -15.19 17.22
C LEU A 937 -10.12 -15.01 16.82
N ILE A 938 -9.36 -14.21 17.58
CA ILE A 938 -7.93 -13.97 17.34
C ILE A 938 -7.15 -15.28 17.50
N LEU A 939 -7.41 -16.03 18.58
CA LEU A 939 -6.75 -17.32 18.82
C LEU A 939 -7.01 -18.32 17.69
N LYS A 940 -8.26 -18.40 17.21
CA LYS A 940 -8.61 -19.22 16.04
C LYS A 940 -7.86 -18.76 14.79
N ALA A 941 -7.90 -17.47 14.47
CA ALA A 941 -7.23 -16.92 13.29
C ALA A 941 -5.72 -17.24 13.28
N LYS A 942 -5.05 -17.12 14.44
CA LYS A 942 -3.63 -17.48 14.57
C LYS A 942 -3.39 -18.99 14.44
N ALA A 943 -4.29 -19.83 14.97
CA ALA A 943 -4.24 -21.28 14.79
C ALA A 943 -4.39 -21.69 13.31
N ASP A 944 -5.20 -20.95 12.54
CA ASP A 944 -5.40 -21.16 11.11
C ASP A 944 -4.26 -20.57 10.25
N GLY A 945 -3.16 -20.11 10.87
CA GLY A 945 -2.01 -19.54 10.17
C GLY A 945 -2.22 -18.12 9.62
N ARG A 946 -3.33 -17.45 10.00
CA ARG A 946 -3.61 -16.07 9.58
C ARG A 946 -2.78 -15.08 10.41
N GLN A 947 -2.53 -13.91 9.82
CA GLN A 947 -1.95 -12.79 10.53
C GLN A 947 -3.04 -11.85 11.03
N VAL A 948 -2.79 -11.21 12.16
CA VAL A 948 -3.75 -10.34 12.82
C VAL A 948 -3.10 -9.00 13.11
N VAL A 949 -3.61 -7.96 12.44
CA VAL A 949 -3.31 -6.56 12.72
C VAL A 949 -4.54 -5.96 13.39
N MET A 950 -4.41 -5.46 14.61
CA MET A 950 -5.50 -4.80 15.31
C MET A 950 -5.21 -3.31 15.46
N MET A 951 -6.13 -2.47 14.99
CA MET A 951 -6.05 -1.02 15.11
C MET A 951 -6.95 -0.55 16.24
N MET A 952 -6.35 -0.01 17.30
CA MET A 952 -7.02 0.30 18.56
C MET A 952 -7.39 1.78 18.64
N HIS A 953 -8.69 2.06 18.47
CA HIS A 953 -9.25 3.42 18.58
C HIS A 953 -9.51 3.86 20.02
N ALA A 954 -9.37 2.94 20.98
CA ALA A 954 -9.46 3.20 22.40
C ALA A 954 -8.65 2.15 23.16
N THR A 955 -7.77 2.60 24.07
CA THR A 955 -7.06 1.70 24.99
C THR A 955 -7.38 1.98 26.47
N ASN A 956 -8.12 3.07 26.76
CA ASN A 956 -8.43 3.47 28.13
C ASN A 956 -9.60 2.66 28.67
N ASP A 957 -9.32 1.72 29.55
CA ASP A 957 -10.32 0.85 30.18
C ASP A 957 -10.90 1.41 31.49
N ARG A 958 -10.44 2.57 31.99
CA ARG A 958 -10.93 3.17 33.24
C ARG A 958 -12.42 3.53 33.23
N ALA A 959 -12.99 3.72 32.05
CA ALA A 959 -14.39 4.09 31.86
C ALA A 959 -15.30 2.90 31.51
N VAL A 960 -14.76 1.68 31.43
CA VAL A 960 -15.53 0.44 31.17
C VAL A 960 -15.52 -0.47 32.40
N ALA A 961 -16.43 -1.45 32.42
CA ALA A 961 -16.51 -2.40 33.52
C ALA A 961 -15.26 -3.32 33.57
N PRO A 962 -14.81 -3.78 34.75
CA PRO A 962 -13.57 -4.56 34.91
C PRO A 962 -13.43 -5.80 34.04
N GLU A 963 -14.54 -6.49 33.76
CA GLU A 963 -14.59 -7.65 32.86
C GLU A 963 -14.28 -7.30 31.39
N ARG A 964 -14.21 -6.01 31.07
CA ARG A 964 -13.85 -5.46 29.75
C ARG A 964 -12.47 -4.82 29.74
N TYR A 965 -11.63 -5.08 30.75
CA TYR A 965 -10.24 -4.61 30.76
C TYR A 965 -9.41 -5.40 29.75
N LEU A 966 -8.45 -4.73 29.10
CA LEU A 966 -7.60 -5.35 28.08
C LEU A 966 -6.72 -6.47 28.67
N SER A 967 -6.40 -6.38 29.96
CA SER A 967 -5.67 -7.43 30.70
C SER A 967 -6.39 -8.79 30.66
N GLY A 968 -7.72 -8.81 30.52
CA GLY A 968 -8.52 -10.04 30.42
C GLY A 968 -8.30 -10.82 29.11
N ILE A 969 -7.73 -10.18 28.08
CA ILE A 969 -7.47 -10.80 26.77
C ILE A 969 -5.99 -10.75 26.36
N LEU A 970 -5.11 -10.53 27.33
CA LEU A 970 -3.68 -10.37 27.09
C LEU A 970 -3.02 -11.51 26.27
N PRO A 971 -3.36 -12.81 26.47
CA PRO A 971 -2.81 -13.87 25.64
C PRO A 971 -3.11 -13.71 24.14
N ALA A 972 -4.32 -13.25 23.79
CA ALA A 972 -4.70 -13.00 22.40
C ALA A 972 -3.99 -11.76 21.84
N LEU A 973 -3.89 -10.68 22.63
CA LEU A 973 -3.19 -9.46 22.23
C LEU A 973 -1.69 -9.69 21.97
N LYS A 974 -1.03 -10.54 22.75
CA LYS A 974 0.38 -10.93 22.54
C LYS A 974 0.61 -11.70 21.24
N LEU A 975 -0.41 -12.39 20.73
CA LEU A 975 -0.32 -13.15 19.48
C LEU A 975 -0.67 -12.33 18.23
N CYS A 976 -1.21 -11.12 18.39
CA CYS A 976 -1.40 -10.22 17.26
C CYS A 976 -0.03 -9.85 16.69
N ASP A 977 0.12 -9.92 15.37
CA ASP A 977 1.36 -9.58 14.68
C ASP A 977 1.66 -8.08 14.80
N ARG A 978 0.60 -7.26 14.85
CA ARG A 978 0.73 -5.84 15.20
C ARG A 978 -0.52 -5.24 15.86
N LEU A 979 -0.29 -4.42 16.88
CA LEU A 979 -1.26 -3.54 17.54
C LEU A 979 -0.94 -2.10 17.13
N LEU A 980 -1.83 -1.45 16.41
CA LEU A 980 -1.66 -0.08 15.95
C LEU A 980 -2.44 0.87 16.85
N VAL A 981 -1.78 1.88 17.40
CA VAL A 981 -2.38 2.93 18.23
C VAL A 981 -2.10 4.31 17.65
N HIS A 982 -2.83 5.32 18.10
CA HIS A 982 -2.77 6.66 17.50
C HIS A 982 -2.02 7.70 18.34
N ALA A 983 -1.67 7.39 19.59
CA ALA A 983 -0.96 8.32 20.46
C ALA A 983 0.05 7.63 21.41
N HIS A 984 1.05 8.41 21.85
CA HIS A 984 2.11 7.91 22.74
C HIS A 984 1.59 7.43 24.10
N HIS A 985 0.49 8.00 24.61
CA HIS A 985 -0.11 7.54 25.86
C HIS A 985 -0.75 6.14 25.74
N ASP A 986 -1.22 5.77 24.56
CA ASP A 986 -1.68 4.40 24.29
C ASP A 986 -0.50 3.43 24.25
N LEU A 987 0.64 3.83 23.67
CA LEU A 987 1.88 3.04 23.70
C LEU A 987 2.31 2.73 25.14
N ASN A 988 2.32 3.75 26.01
CA ASN A 988 2.67 3.58 27.42
C ASN A 988 1.72 2.61 28.13
N ARG A 989 0.40 2.74 27.91
CA ARG A 989 -0.59 1.84 28.54
C ARG A 989 -0.41 0.39 28.10
N LEU A 990 -0.18 0.14 26.81
CA LEU A 990 0.02 -1.22 26.29
C LEU A 990 1.38 -1.79 26.71
N ARG A 991 2.44 -0.97 26.77
CA ARG A 991 3.73 -1.37 27.36
C ARG A 991 3.57 -1.77 28.83
N ASP A 992 2.78 -1.04 29.63
CA ASP A 992 2.54 -1.40 31.03
C ASP A 992 1.82 -2.77 31.18
N LEU A 993 1.23 -3.29 30.09
CA LEU A 993 0.67 -4.65 29.99
C LEU A 993 1.64 -5.68 29.39
N GLY A 994 2.86 -5.29 29.01
CA GLY A 994 3.86 -6.17 28.39
C GLY A 994 3.62 -6.43 26.90
N LEU A 995 3.15 -5.42 26.15
CA LEU A 995 2.85 -5.48 24.70
C LEU A 995 3.78 -4.59 23.85
N GLU A 996 4.90 -4.12 24.39
CA GLU A 996 5.84 -3.20 23.73
C GLU A 996 6.45 -3.76 22.43
N GLU A 997 6.57 -5.09 22.32
CA GLU A 997 7.19 -5.75 21.17
C GLU A 997 6.29 -5.78 19.92
N ASN A 998 4.96 -5.75 20.10
CA ASN A 998 4.01 -5.81 18.99
C ASN A 998 3.12 -4.57 18.85
N VAL A 999 3.31 -3.53 19.68
CA VAL A 999 2.64 -2.24 19.53
C VAL A 999 3.44 -1.27 18.65
N ALA A 1000 2.75 -0.49 17.81
CA ALA A 1000 3.34 0.57 17.00
C ALA A 1000 2.40 1.78 16.90
N LEU A 1001 2.99 2.96 16.72
CA LEU A 1001 2.23 4.17 16.42
C LEU A 1001 1.83 4.15 14.93
N PHE A 1002 0.56 4.37 14.65
CA PHE A 1002 0.05 4.61 13.31
C PHE A 1002 -0.77 5.90 13.33
N PRO A 1003 -0.33 6.96 12.62
CA PRO A 1003 -1.04 8.23 12.64
C PRO A 1003 -2.44 8.09 12.03
N HIS A 1004 -3.38 8.88 12.55
CA HIS A 1004 -4.72 8.93 11.97
C HIS A 1004 -4.70 9.75 10.68
N GLY A 1005 -5.23 9.18 9.59
CA GLY A 1005 -5.23 9.86 8.31
C GLY A 1005 -6.25 11.00 8.20
N VAL A 1006 -6.03 11.84 7.19
CA VAL A 1006 -6.94 12.90 6.73
C VAL A 1006 -7.13 12.84 5.22
N PRO A 1007 -8.33 13.22 4.71
CA PRO A 1007 -8.51 13.40 3.28
C PRO A 1007 -7.62 14.54 2.79
N TYR A 1008 -7.00 14.38 1.62
CA TYR A 1008 -6.25 15.48 1.01
C TYR A 1008 -7.21 16.33 0.17
N VAL A 1009 -7.50 17.55 0.64
CA VAL A 1009 -8.44 18.47 0.00
C VAL A 1009 -7.67 19.67 -0.52
N ASP A 1010 -7.73 19.92 -1.83
CA ASP A 1010 -7.26 21.18 -2.41
C ASP A 1010 -8.24 22.29 -2.03
N THR A 1011 -7.96 22.99 -0.92
CA THR A 1011 -8.80 24.09 -0.46
C THR A 1011 -8.46 25.36 -1.25
N PRO A 1012 -9.45 26.04 -1.86
CA PRO A 1012 -9.21 27.34 -2.47
C PRO A 1012 -8.77 28.38 -1.43
N ALA A 1013 -7.90 29.29 -1.84
CA ALA A 1013 -7.52 30.44 -1.02
C ALA A 1013 -8.78 31.18 -0.54
N PRO A 1014 -8.79 31.69 0.71
CA PRO A 1014 -9.92 32.46 1.16
C PRO A 1014 -10.01 33.71 0.29
N PRO A 1015 -11.22 34.16 -0.07
CA PRO A 1015 -11.36 35.43 -0.78
C PRO A 1015 -10.76 36.56 0.08
N PRO A 1016 -10.16 37.59 -0.55
CA PRO A 1016 -9.52 38.68 0.18
C PRO A 1016 -10.50 39.36 1.13
N MET A 1017 -10.03 39.68 2.34
CA MET A 1017 -10.85 40.31 3.38
C MET A 1017 -11.18 41.76 2.99
N ALA A 1018 -12.41 41.98 2.51
CA ALA A 1018 -12.93 43.33 2.27
C ALA A 1018 -13.34 44.02 3.58
N ALA A 1019 -13.38 45.36 3.60
CA ALA A 1019 -13.65 46.14 4.81
C ALA A 1019 -15.02 45.85 5.46
N ASP A 1020 -16.02 45.48 4.65
CA ASP A 1020 -17.41 45.20 5.02
C ASP A 1020 -17.73 43.70 5.19
N ARG A 1021 -16.85 42.81 4.72
CA ARG A 1021 -16.99 41.36 4.87
C ARG A 1021 -16.81 40.98 6.36
N ALA A 1022 -17.69 40.13 6.86
CA ALA A 1022 -17.55 39.52 8.18
C ALA A 1022 -16.48 38.41 8.16
N VAL A 1023 -15.71 38.29 9.24
CA VAL A 1023 -14.87 37.11 9.47
C VAL A 1023 -15.79 35.92 9.75
N VAL A 1024 -15.68 34.86 8.94
CA VAL A 1024 -16.52 33.67 9.07
C VAL A 1024 -15.78 32.63 9.90
N LEU A 1025 -16.31 32.32 11.08
CA LEU A 1025 -15.87 31.19 11.89
C LEU A 1025 -16.65 29.94 11.46
N GLY A 1026 -15.99 28.80 11.33
CA GLY A 1026 -16.64 27.53 11.01
C GLY A 1026 -16.54 26.52 12.16
N THR A 1027 -17.45 25.55 12.21
CA THR A 1027 -17.33 24.40 13.11
C THR A 1027 -17.94 23.15 12.47
N TYR A 1028 -17.44 21.97 12.84
CA TYR A 1028 -17.73 20.72 12.14
C TYR A 1028 -17.85 19.50 13.06
N GLY A 1029 -18.63 18.50 12.65
CA GLY A 1029 -18.81 17.21 13.33
C GLY A 1029 -20.21 17.06 13.95
N PHE A 1030 -20.49 15.95 14.63
CA PHE A 1030 -21.84 15.70 15.16
C PHE A 1030 -22.32 16.76 16.17
N PHE A 1031 -23.61 17.09 16.12
CA PHE A 1031 -24.25 18.02 17.03
C PHE A 1031 -24.59 17.33 18.35
N LEU A 1032 -23.64 17.31 19.30
CA LEU A 1032 -23.82 16.67 20.61
C LEU A 1032 -23.51 17.64 21.77
N PRO A 1033 -24.19 17.54 22.93
CA PRO A 1033 -23.99 18.48 24.04
C PRO A 1033 -22.53 18.65 24.51
N PRO A 1034 -21.70 17.60 24.63
CA PRO A 1034 -20.29 17.76 25.01
C PRO A 1034 -19.44 18.53 23.99
N LYS A 1035 -19.92 18.73 22.77
CA LYS A 1035 -19.18 19.45 21.71
C LYS A 1035 -19.21 20.97 21.90
N GLY A 1036 -20.02 21.49 22.82
CA GLY A 1036 -20.02 22.90 23.26
C GLY A 1036 -20.47 23.92 22.20
N LEU A 1037 -21.25 23.47 21.22
CA LEU A 1037 -21.76 24.29 20.12
C LEU A 1037 -22.69 25.41 20.60
N ASP A 1038 -23.42 25.18 21.69
CA ASP A 1038 -24.19 26.17 22.44
C ASP A 1038 -23.31 27.35 22.90
N GLN A 1039 -22.11 27.07 23.40
CA GLN A 1039 -21.24 28.10 23.97
C GLN A 1039 -20.56 28.92 22.89
N LEU A 1040 -20.34 28.33 21.71
CA LEU A 1040 -19.85 29.06 20.54
C LEU A 1040 -20.91 30.01 19.96
N ILE A 1041 -22.19 29.64 19.98
CA ILE A 1041 -23.30 30.54 19.62
C ILE A 1041 -23.34 31.73 20.58
N GLU A 1042 -23.25 31.49 21.89
CA GLU A 1042 -23.19 32.55 22.91
C GLU A 1042 -21.95 33.44 22.77
N ALA A 1043 -20.78 32.85 22.53
CA ALA A 1043 -19.54 33.60 22.30
C ALA A 1043 -19.63 34.50 21.05
N THR A 1044 -20.32 34.04 20.00
CA THR A 1044 -20.57 34.84 18.79
C THR A 1044 -21.43 36.07 19.11
N ALA A 1045 -22.43 35.95 19.99
CA ALA A 1045 -23.20 37.11 20.47
C ALA A 1045 -22.29 38.12 21.17
N ILE A 1046 -21.48 37.65 22.13
CA ILE A 1046 -20.55 38.50 22.91
C ILE A 1046 -19.59 39.26 21.98
N LEU A 1047 -19.00 38.58 21.00
CA LEU A 1047 -18.08 39.20 20.04
C LEU A 1047 -18.75 40.30 19.21
N ARG A 1048 -20.01 40.09 18.78
CA ARG A 1048 -20.77 41.09 18.02
C ARG A 1048 -21.18 42.28 18.88
N ASP A 1049 -21.57 42.05 20.13
CA ASP A 1049 -21.85 43.12 21.11
C ASP A 1049 -20.60 43.98 21.39
N GLN A 1050 -19.41 43.38 21.30
CA GLN A 1050 -18.11 44.07 21.38
C GLN A 1050 -17.69 44.76 20.07
N GLY A 1051 -18.52 44.73 19.03
CA GLY A 1051 -18.29 45.41 17.75
C GLY A 1051 -17.52 44.59 16.71
N ALA A 1052 -17.27 43.30 16.92
CA ALA A 1052 -16.62 42.45 15.92
C ALA A 1052 -17.58 42.11 14.76
N ASN A 1053 -17.15 42.33 13.52
CA ASN A 1053 -17.90 41.89 12.34
C ASN A 1053 -17.64 40.39 12.08
N VAL A 1054 -18.38 39.52 12.76
CA VAL A 1054 -18.20 38.06 12.73
C VAL A 1054 -19.49 37.31 12.37
N ALA A 1055 -19.36 36.21 11.64
CA ALA A 1055 -20.44 35.27 11.30
C ALA A 1055 -20.01 33.83 11.61
N LEU A 1056 -20.97 32.91 11.76
CA LEU A 1056 -20.72 31.51 12.09
C LEU A 1056 -21.33 30.55 11.05
N GLU A 1057 -20.53 29.64 10.53
CA GLU A 1057 -20.94 28.52 9.65
C GLU A 1057 -20.83 27.21 10.44
N MET A 1058 -21.98 26.64 10.83
CA MET A 1058 -22.06 25.41 11.60
C MET A 1058 -22.46 24.25 10.67
N VAL A 1059 -21.51 23.38 10.35
CA VAL A 1059 -21.75 22.15 9.58
C VAL A 1059 -21.73 20.99 10.55
N ASN A 1060 -22.84 20.81 11.29
CA ASN A 1060 -22.91 19.89 12.40
C ASN A 1060 -24.09 18.93 12.29
N ALA A 1061 -23.80 17.72 11.81
CA ALA A 1061 -24.81 16.71 11.54
C ALA A 1061 -25.53 16.24 12.82
N GLU A 1062 -26.84 15.99 12.71
CA GLU A 1062 -27.60 15.30 13.76
C GLU A 1062 -27.05 13.88 13.96
N TYR A 1063 -26.78 13.51 15.21
CA TYR A 1063 -26.43 12.14 15.58
C TYR A 1063 -27.70 11.38 15.96
N PRO A 1064 -27.89 10.11 15.52
CA PRO A 1064 -29.10 9.37 15.83
C PRO A 1064 -29.36 9.25 17.34
N GLY A 1065 -30.44 9.88 17.82
CA GLY A 1065 -30.93 9.75 19.20
C GLY A 1065 -31.38 11.06 19.85
N PRO A 1066 -32.12 11.00 20.98
CA PRO A 1066 -32.71 12.18 21.63
C PRO A 1066 -31.72 13.31 21.97
N PRO A 1067 -30.51 13.05 22.51
CA PRO A 1067 -29.61 14.13 22.94
C PRO A 1067 -29.18 15.09 21.83
N SER A 1068 -29.09 14.63 20.58
CA SER A 1068 -28.72 15.49 19.44
C SER A 1068 -29.91 16.33 18.97
N VAL A 1069 -31.08 15.72 18.86
CA VAL A 1069 -32.33 16.37 18.44
C VAL A 1069 -32.70 17.52 19.39
N GLU A 1070 -32.65 17.27 20.70
CA GLU A 1070 -32.93 18.27 21.74
C GLU A 1070 -31.92 19.43 21.67
N ALA A 1071 -30.62 19.12 21.55
CA ALA A 1071 -29.57 20.14 21.47
C ALA A 1071 -29.69 21.03 20.22
N ILE A 1072 -30.11 20.47 19.08
CA ILE A 1072 -30.35 21.24 17.85
C ILE A 1072 -31.54 22.18 18.02
N ALA A 1073 -32.63 21.71 18.64
CA ALA A 1073 -33.81 22.53 18.90
C ALA A 1073 -33.47 23.73 19.82
N ASP A 1074 -32.74 23.47 20.90
CA ASP A 1074 -32.27 24.50 21.83
C ASP A 1074 -31.35 25.51 21.15
N ALA A 1075 -30.44 25.04 20.28
CA ALA A 1075 -29.55 25.92 19.53
C ALA A 1075 -30.33 26.86 18.58
N ARG A 1076 -31.35 26.36 17.87
CA ARG A 1076 -32.19 27.19 17.00
C ARG A 1076 -32.97 28.25 17.78
N ALA A 1077 -33.51 27.89 18.94
CA ALA A 1077 -34.19 28.83 19.83
C ALA A 1077 -33.23 29.91 20.34
N ARG A 1078 -32.01 29.51 20.72
CA ARG A 1078 -30.96 30.41 21.22
C ARG A 1078 -30.46 31.39 20.15
N ILE A 1079 -30.21 30.93 18.93
CA ILE A 1079 -29.82 31.78 17.78
C ILE A 1079 -30.85 32.89 17.57
N THR A 1080 -32.14 32.55 17.65
CA THR A 1080 -33.24 33.51 17.50
C THR A 1080 -33.30 34.50 18.67
N ALA A 1081 -33.20 34.00 19.91
CA ALA A 1081 -33.26 34.83 21.11
C ALA A 1081 -32.10 35.85 21.21
N LEU A 1082 -30.92 35.50 20.68
CA LEU A 1082 -29.74 36.36 20.65
C LEU A 1082 -29.68 37.27 19.40
N GLY A 1083 -30.67 37.23 18.50
CA GLY A 1083 -30.70 38.07 17.31
C GLY A 1083 -29.64 37.71 16.26
N LEU A 1084 -29.22 36.44 16.19
CA LEU A 1084 -28.12 35.97 15.35
C LEU A 1084 -28.56 35.27 14.06
N THR A 1085 -29.85 35.29 13.72
CA THR A 1085 -30.43 34.55 12.58
C THR A 1085 -29.75 34.88 11.24
N ASP A 1086 -29.38 36.15 11.00
CA ASP A 1086 -28.70 36.56 9.75
C ASP A 1086 -27.18 36.36 9.79
N HIS A 1087 -26.64 35.90 10.92
CA HIS A 1087 -25.20 35.78 11.18
C HIS A 1087 -24.74 34.34 11.42
N ILE A 1088 -25.67 33.41 11.66
CA ILE A 1088 -25.37 31.99 11.89
C ILE A 1088 -26.10 31.13 10.87
N ARG A 1089 -25.35 30.31 10.13
CA ARG A 1089 -25.89 29.25 9.28
C ARG A 1089 -25.70 27.91 9.97
N LEU A 1090 -26.80 27.18 10.18
CA LEU A 1090 -26.82 25.89 10.84
C LEU A 1090 -27.29 24.80 9.88
N GLU A 1091 -26.36 23.94 9.46
CA GLU A 1091 -26.58 22.74 8.66
C GLU A 1091 -26.52 21.50 9.57
N THR A 1092 -27.61 20.73 9.59
CA THR A 1092 -27.76 19.55 10.46
C THR A 1092 -27.89 18.24 9.69
N ALA A 1093 -27.88 18.28 8.35
CA ALA A 1093 -27.81 17.09 7.54
C ALA A 1093 -26.42 16.41 7.66
N PHE A 1094 -26.40 15.08 7.58
CA PHE A 1094 -25.16 14.32 7.40
C PHE A 1094 -24.75 14.41 5.92
N LEU A 1095 -23.94 15.40 5.59
CA LEU A 1095 -23.50 15.69 4.22
C LEU A 1095 -22.29 14.83 3.82
N PRO A 1096 -22.14 14.48 2.51
CA PRO A 1096 -20.91 13.90 2.00
C PRO A 1096 -19.69 14.81 2.27
N ASP A 1097 -18.52 14.22 2.52
CA ASP A 1097 -17.28 14.94 2.86
C ASP A 1097 -16.99 16.11 1.89
N GLY A 1098 -17.13 15.89 0.58
CA GLY A 1098 -16.90 16.94 -0.43
C GLY A 1098 -17.83 18.15 -0.30
N GLU A 1099 -19.09 17.95 0.08
CA GLU A 1099 -20.02 19.07 0.31
C GLU A 1099 -19.73 19.78 1.63
N SER A 1100 -19.47 19.01 2.69
CA SER A 1100 -19.06 19.54 4.00
C SER A 1100 -17.81 20.42 3.86
N PHE A 1101 -16.79 19.94 3.14
CA PHE A 1101 -15.54 20.65 2.91
C PHE A 1101 -15.72 21.88 2.01
N ALA A 1102 -16.54 21.79 0.95
CA ALA A 1102 -16.85 22.95 0.13
C ALA A 1102 -17.51 24.08 0.95
N ARG A 1103 -18.41 23.74 1.88
CA ARG A 1103 -19.04 24.71 2.79
C ARG A 1103 -18.06 25.28 3.79
N LEU A 1104 -17.33 24.42 4.50
CA LEU A 1104 -16.35 24.84 5.53
C LEU A 1104 -15.16 25.60 4.95
N SER A 1105 -14.79 25.37 3.69
CA SER A 1105 -13.73 26.13 3.01
C SER A 1105 -14.01 27.63 2.94
N ARG A 1106 -15.27 28.05 3.13
CA ARG A 1106 -15.69 29.45 3.18
C ARG A 1106 -15.36 30.14 4.49
N ALA A 1107 -15.08 29.38 5.54
CA ALA A 1107 -14.67 29.91 6.84
C ALA A 1107 -13.22 30.42 6.76
N ASP A 1108 -12.95 31.51 7.48
CA ASP A 1108 -11.63 32.10 7.65
C ASP A 1108 -10.84 31.39 8.77
N ALA A 1109 -11.54 30.80 9.75
CA ALA A 1109 -10.97 29.92 10.79
C ALA A 1109 -12.01 28.91 11.29
N LEU A 1110 -11.55 27.80 11.88
CA LEU A 1110 -12.40 26.72 12.39
C LEU A 1110 -12.28 26.58 13.91
N VAL A 1111 -13.41 26.44 14.61
CA VAL A 1111 -13.49 26.46 16.08
C VAL A 1111 -14.11 25.16 16.61
N PHE A 1112 -13.45 24.54 17.58
CA PHE A 1112 -13.88 23.32 18.28
C PHE A 1112 -14.11 23.60 19.77
N PRO A 1113 -15.33 24.03 20.15
CA PRO A 1113 -15.62 24.59 21.47
C PRO A 1113 -15.92 23.51 22.54
N TYR A 1114 -15.24 22.36 22.48
CA TYR A 1114 -15.64 21.18 23.25
C TYR A 1114 -15.64 21.44 24.77
N ARG A 1115 -16.49 20.70 25.47
CA ARG A 1115 -16.59 20.60 26.93
C ARG A 1115 -16.07 19.23 27.40
N GLN A 1116 -16.23 18.94 28.69
CA GLN A 1116 -15.75 17.70 29.31
C GLN A 1116 -16.24 16.46 28.52
N THR A 1117 -15.29 15.65 28.06
CA THR A 1117 -15.52 14.45 27.24
C THR A 1117 -14.63 13.30 27.72
N ALA A 1118 -15.09 12.07 27.51
CA ALA A 1118 -14.35 10.84 27.78
C ALA A 1118 -13.57 10.32 26.56
N GLU A 1119 -13.74 10.94 25.39
CA GLU A 1119 -13.00 10.62 24.16
C GLU A 1119 -11.51 11.04 24.29
N SER A 1120 -10.59 10.22 23.77
CA SER A 1120 -9.13 10.48 23.82
C SER A 1120 -8.60 11.28 22.63
N ALA A 1121 -9.35 11.33 21.52
CA ALA A 1121 -9.00 12.06 20.30
C ALA A 1121 -10.27 12.48 19.56
N SER A 1122 -10.19 13.53 18.73
CA SER A 1122 -11.31 13.96 17.88
C SER A 1122 -11.04 13.75 16.39
N GLY A 1123 -11.94 13.03 15.71
CA GLY A 1123 -11.92 12.91 14.25
C GLY A 1123 -12.33 14.21 13.52
N ALA A 1124 -13.25 14.99 14.11
CA ALA A 1124 -13.76 16.20 13.47
C ALA A 1124 -12.70 17.30 13.34
N ILE A 1125 -11.85 17.47 14.37
CA ILE A 1125 -10.76 18.46 14.30
C ILE A 1125 -9.71 18.08 13.25
N ARG A 1126 -9.47 16.78 13.03
CA ARG A 1126 -8.57 16.29 11.98
C ARG A 1126 -9.12 16.58 10.58
N GLN A 1127 -10.42 16.39 10.38
CA GLN A 1127 -11.06 16.78 9.13
C GLN A 1127 -11.02 18.30 8.92
N ALA A 1128 -11.09 19.11 9.98
CA ALA A 1128 -10.87 20.55 9.88
C ALA A 1128 -9.42 20.93 9.53
N LEU A 1129 -8.43 20.27 10.14
CA LEU A 1129 -7.02 20.44 9.79
C LEU A 1129 -6.77 20.10 8.31
N ALA A 1130 -7.56 19.20 7.71
CA ALA A 1130 -7.48 18.89 6.29
C ALA A 1130 -7.82 20.08 5.36
N LEU A 1131 -8.51 21.12 5.85
CA LEU A 1131 -8.97 22.27 5.06
C LEU A 1131 -7.97 23.42 4.94
N ASP A 1132 -6.78 23.34 5.54
CA ASP A 1132 -5.78 24.42 5.50
C ASP A 1132 -6.31 25.76 6.04
N ARG A 1133 -7.11 25.71 7.11
CA ARG A 1133 -7.58 26.88 7.84
C ARG A 1133 -6.99 26.88 9.26
N PRO A 1134 -6.81 28.06 9.88
CA PRO A 1134 -6.48 28.13 11.29
C PRO A 1134 -7.53 27.38 12.13
N VAL A 1135 -7.07 26.46 12.97
CA VAL A 1135 -7.92 25.66 13.84
C VAL A 1135 -7.73 26.09 15.29
N ILE A 1136 -8.85 26.32 15.98
CA ILE A 1136 -8.90 26.86 17.33
C ILE A 1136 -9.73 25.90 18.18
N ALA A 1137 -9.24 25.54 19.37
CA ALA A 1137 -9.95 24.59 20.22
C ALA A 1137 -9.87 24.97 21.70
N THR A 1138 -10.82 24.47 22.48
CA THR A 1138 -10.80 24.60 23.94
C THR A 1138 -9.62 23.85 24.57
N PRO A 1139 -9.17 24.21 25.79
CA PRO A 1139 -7.95 23.66 26.38
C PRO A 1139 -8.19 22.28 27.02
N LEU A 1140 -8.71 21.34 26.23
CA LEU A 1140 -9.04 19.98 26.65
C LEU A 1140 -8.00 18.97 26.15
N ARG A 1141 -7.78 17.94 26.97
CA ARG A 1141 -6.80 16.87 26.69
C ARG A 1141 -7.06 16.06 25.42
N ILE A 1142 -8.31 16.06 24.92
CA ILE A 1142 -8.69 15.42 23.65
C ILE A 1142 -7.96 16.01 22.43
N PHE A 1143 -7.36 17.21 22.57
CA PHE A 1143 -6.61 17.88 21.52
C PHE A 1143 -5.10 17.87 21.75
N ASP A 1144 -4.59 17.18 22.79
CA ASP A 1144 -3.16 17.13 23.11
C ASP A 1144 -2.33 16.54 21.94
N ASP A 1145 -2.93 15.67 21.14
CA ASP A 1145 -2.34 15.03 19.97
C ASP A 1145 -2.17 15.96 18.76
N VAL A 1146 -3.00 17.00 18.65
CA VAL A 1146 -2.96 18.02 17.59
C VAL A 1146 -2.53 19.38 18.11
N GLU A 1147 -2.08 19.47 19.37
CA GLU A 1147 -1.72 20.73 20.04
C GLU A 1147 -0.78 21.62 19.22
N PRO A 1148 0.30 21.12 18.59
CA PRO A 1148 1.20 21.97 17.80
C PRO A 1148 0.54 22.58 16.55
N LEU A 1149 -0.62 22.06 16.16
CA LEU A 1149 -1.37 22.39 14.94
C LEU A 1149 -2.56 23.32 15.20
N ILE A 1150 -2.85 23.64 16.46
CA ILE A 1150 -4.03 24.41 16.84
C ILE A 1150 -3.66 25.60 17.74
N THR A 1151 -4.57 26.57 17.82
CA THR A 1151 -4.53 27.62 18.85
C THR A 1151 -5.48 27.28 19.99
N ARG A 1152 -4.97 27.23 21.23
CA ARG A 1152 -5.79 26.92 22.41
C ARG A 1152 -6.52 28.16 22.93
N LEU A 1153 -7.80 28.00 23.23
CA LEU A 1153 -8.62 28.99 23.92
C LEU A 1153 -8.33 28.98 25.44
N PRO A 1154 -8.61 30.07 26.18
CA PRO A 1154 -8.32 30.17 27.61
C PRO A 1154 -9.24 29.32 28.50
N GLY A 1155 -10.37 28.86 27.98
CA GLY A 1155 -11.37 28.10 28.74
C GLY A 1155 -12.48 27.53 27.86
N THR A 1156 -13.52 26.99 28.49
CA THR A 1156 -14.67 26.34 27.83
C THR A 1156 -15.98 27.13 27.95
N SER A 1157 -15.99 28.25 28.68
CA SER A 1157 -17.17 29.11 28.79
C SER A 1157 -17.32 30.02 27.56
N ALA A 1158 -18.54 30.52 27.30
CA ALA A 1158 -18.78 31.44 26.18
C ALA A 1158 -17.91 32.72 26.28
N ALA A 1159 -17.68 33.23 27.50
CA ALA A 1159 -16.84 34.39 27.74
C ALA A 1159 -15.36 34.10 27.43
N ASP A 1160 -14.84 32.95 27.87
CA ASP A 1160 -13.46 32.54 27.58
C ASP A 1160 -13.24 32.32 26.08
N ILE A 1161 -14.21 31.68 25.40
CA ILE A 1161 -14.19 31.46 23.96
C ILE A 1161 -14.16 32.82 23.24
N ALA A 1162 -15.04 33.76 23.59
CA ALA A 1162 -15.05 35.10 23.00
C ALA A 1162 -13.74 35.86 23.26
N GLN A 1163 -13.21 35.81 24.49
CA GLN A 1163 -11.93 36.44 24.85
C GLN A 1163 -10.77 35.92 24.01
N GLY A 1164 -10.70 34.60 23.80
CA GLY A 1164 -9.65 33.98 22.98
C GLY A 1164 -9.80 34.26 21.48
N LEU A 1165 -11.04 34.35 20.97
CA LEU A 1165 -11.32 34.59 19.55
C LEU A 1165 -11.13 36.05 19.13
N HIS A 1166 -11.32 37.02 20.04
CA HIS A 1166 -11.22 38.44 19.71
C HIS A 1166 -9.90 38.86 19.02
N PRO A 1167 -8.70 38.57 19.57
CA PRO A 1167 -7.43 38.90 18.91
C PRO A 1167 -7.23 38.15 17.59
N ILE A 1168 -7.73 36.91 17.48
CA ILE A 1168 -7.64 36.10 16.26
C ILE A 1168 -8.47 36.73 15.13
N ILE A 1169 -9.70 37.16 15.43
CA ILE A 1169 -10.57 37.85 14.47
C ILE A 1169 -9.93 39.17 14.00
N ALA A 1170 -9.30 39.91 14.92
CA ALA A 1170 -8.58 41.14 14.57
C ALA A 1170 -7.42 40.85 13.61
N ALA A 1171 -6.57 39.86 13.93
CA ALA A 1171 -5.42 39.47 13.12
C ALA A 1171 -5.81 38.91 11.73
N LEU A 1172 -6.90 38.13 11.63
CA LEU A 1172 -7.41 37.63 10.34
C LEU A 1172 -7.94 38.75 9.45
N ARG A 1173 -8.42 39.85 10.05
CA ARG A 1173 -8.99 40.99 9.32
C ARG A 1173 -7.94 42.01 8.92
N ASP A 1174 -7.01 42.30 9.82
CA ASP A 1174 -5.86 43.16 9.59
C ASP A 1174 -4.63 42.61 10.33
N PRO A 1175 -3.75 41.86 9.64
CA PRO A 1175 -2.54 41.30 10.24
C PRO A 1175 -1.61 42.36 10.87
N ALA A 1176 -1.68 43.62 10.42
CA ALA A 1176 -0.87 44.70 10.98
C ALA A 1176 -1.42 45.23 12.32
N ALA A 1177 -2.69 44.98 12.64
CA ALA A 1177 -3.32 45.41 13.89
C ALA A 1177 -2.88 44.56 15.09
N ASP A 1178 -2.54 43.29 14.87
CA ASP A 1178 -1.96 42.38 15.88
C ASP A 1178 -0.93 41.43 15.21
N PRO A 1179 0.31 41.93 14.98
CA PRO A 1179 1.36 41.16 14.31
C PRO A 1179 1.76 39.88 15.04
N GLU A 1180 1.75 39.89 16.38
CA GLU A 1180 2.14 38.72 17.18
C GLU A 1180 1.15 37.56 16.98
N THR A 1181 -0.15 37.85 17.00
CA THR A 1181 -1.17 36.84 16.74
C THR A 1181 -1.14 36.39 15.28
N ALA A 1182 -0.94 37.31 14.32
CA ALA A 1182 -0.81 36.97 12.90
C ALA A 1182 0.38 36.03 12.63
N ASP A 1183 1.55 36.32 13.19
CA ASP A 1183 2.75 35.49 13.04
C ASP A 1183 2.57 34.10 13.66
N ARG A 1184 1.92 34.01 14.84
CA ARG A 1184 1.59 32.72 15.47
C ARG A 1184 0.62 31.88 14.63
N LEU A 1185 -0.39 32.51 14.03
CA LEU A 1185 -1.33 31.83 13.14
C LEU A 1185 -0.61 31.33 11.87
N ALA A 1186 0.25 32.16 11.27
CA ALA A 1186 1.03 31.79 10.09
C ALA A 1186 1.99 30.61 10.37
N ALA A 1187 2.71 30.64 11.50
CA ALA A 1187 3.60 29.56 11.90
C ALA A 1187 2.83 28.25 12.18
N THR A 1188 1.65 28.35 12.79
CA THR A 1188 0.78 27.18 13.02
C THR A 1188 0.24 26.63 11.70
N GLN A 1189 -0.16 27.50 10.76
CA GLN A 1189 -0.63 27.10 9.45
C GLN A 1189 0.46 26.38 8.64
N ALA A 1190 1.70 26.87 8.66
CA ALA A 1190 2.82 26.19 8.00
C ALA A 1190 3.01 24.76 8.53
N ARG A 1191 2.95 24.58 9.86
CA ARG A 1191 2.99 23.24 10.49
C ARG A 1191 1.82 22.36 10.06
N VAL A 1192 0.62 22.91 9.93
CA VAL A 1192 -0.56 22.19 9.44
C VAL A 1192 -0.35 21.72 7.99
N THR A 1193 0.21 22.55 7.11
CA THR A 1193 0.48 22.17 5.73
C THR A 1193 1.44 20.97 5.65
N ASP A 1194 2.52 20.97 6.42
CA ASP A 1194 3.47 19.85 6.48
C ASP A 1194 2.85 18.58 7.10
N TRP A 1195 2.07 18.76 8.16
CA TRP A 1195 1.32 17.67 8.80
C TRP A 1195 0.30 17.03 7.84
N ARG A 1196 -0.47 17.82 7.10
CA ARG A 1196 -1.46 17.33 6.10
C ARG A 1196 -0.80 16.48 5.03
N ALA A 1197 0.35 16.92 4.52
CA ALA A 1197 1.10 16.17 3.51
C ALA A 1197 1.53 14.78 4.04
N SER A 1198 1.86 14.69 5.34
CA SER A 1198 2.29 13.43 5.94
C SER A 1198 1.17 12.52 6.45
N HIS A 1199 -0.01 13.07 6.69
CA HIS A 1199 -1.17 12.36 7.23
C HIS A 1199 -2.23 12.07 6.17
N ALA A 1200 -1.98 12.43 4.90
CA ALA A 1200 -2.90 12.13 3.82
C ALA A 1200 -3.13 10.61 3.69
N TYR A 1201 -4.38 10.19 3.52
CA TYR A 1201 -4.71 8.77 3.30
C TYR A 1201 -3.97 8.19 2.09
N GLY A 1202 -3.69 9.00 1.06
CA GLY A 1202 -2.89 8.60 -0.10
C GLY A 1202 -1.43 8.23 0.21
N GLU A 1203 -0.89 8.62 1.37
CA GLU A 1203 0.44 8.21 1.85
C GLU A 1203 0.32 7.10 2.92
N LEU A 1204 -0.64 7.21 3.84
CA LEU A 1204 -0.83 6.26 4.94
C LEU A 1204 -1.39 4.91 4.49
N GLY A 1205 -2.28 4.88 3.50
CA GLY A 1205 -2.82 3.64 2.91
C GLY A 1205 -1.71 2.76 2.34
N PRO A 1206 -0.88 3.27 1.40
CA PRO A 1206 0.28 2.52 0.90
C PRO A 1206 1.30 2.14 1.97
N ARG A 1207 1.49 2.97 3.01
CA ARG A 1207 2.33 2.62 4.17
C ARG A 1207 1.79 1.40 4.92
N LEU A 1208 0.51 1.41 5.29
CA LEU A 1208 -0.14 0.29 5.98
C LEU A 1208 -0.14 -0.97 5.12
N TRP A 1209 -0.38 -0.83 3.81
CA TRP A 1209 -0.28 -1.94 2.87
C TRP A 1209 1.10 -2.59 2.89
N ARG A 1210 2.19 -1.79 2.84
CA ARG A 1210 3.56 -2.32 2.93
C ARG A 1210 3.82 -3.00 4.28
N GLN A 1211 3.31 -2.47 5.40
CA GLN A 1211 3.38 -3.15 6.70
C GLN A 1211 2.71 -4.54 6.65
N ILE A 1212 1.50 -4.61 6.10
CA ILE A 1212 0.74 -5.87 5.94
C ILE A 1212 1.52 -6.87 5.08
N CYS A 1213 2.05 -6.46 3.93
CA CYS A 1213 2.86 -7.32 3.08
C CYS A 1213 4.15 -7.80 3.78
N THR A 1214 4.83 -6.92 4.50
CA THR A 1214 6.03 -7.28 5.27
C THR A 1214 5.72 -8.32 6.33
N LEU A 1215 4.60 -8.17 7.07
CA LEU A 1215 4.15 -9.17 8.02
C LEU A 1215 3.87 -10.49 7.31
N HIS A 1216 3.13 -10.48 6.19
CA HIS A 1216 2.81 -11.68 5.39
C HIS A 1216 4.03 -12.50 5.01
N ASN A 1217 5.06 -11.82 4.50
CA ASN A 1217 6.27 -12.46 3.99
C ASN A 1217 7.17 -13.06 5.10
N ARG A 1218 6.94 -12.77 6.38
CA ARG A 1218 7.73 -13.37 7.49
C ARG A 1218 7.54 -14.88 7.62
N ILE A 1219 6.41 -15.43 7.17
CA ILE A 1219 6.05 -16.85 7.35
C ILE A 1219 6.98 -17.78 6.56
N GLU A 1220 7.66 -17.28 5.52
CA GLU A 1220 8.51 -18.10 4.63
C GLU A 1220 10.00 -18.15 5.04
N THR A 1221 10.40 -17.52 6.15
CA THR A 1221 11.79 -17.61 6.65
C THR A 1221 11.82 -18.37 7.97
N PRO A 1222 12.26 -19.64 7.99
CA PRO A 1222 12.41 -20.43 9.21
C PRO A 1222 13.40 -19.83 10.21
#